data_AF-A0A7S2MAT7-F1
#
_entry.id   AF-A0A7S2MAT7-F1
#
_cell.length_a   1.000
_cell.length_b   1.000
_cell.length_c   1.000
_cell.angle_alpha   90.00
_cell.angle_beta   90.00
_cell.angle_gamma   90.00
#
_symmetry.space_group_name_H-M   'P 1'
#
loop_
_entity.id
_entity.type
_entity.pdbx_description
1 polymer ?
#
loop_
_entity_poly.entity_id
_entity_poly.type
_entity_poly.pdbx_seq_one_letter_code
_entity_poly.pdbx_strand_id
1 'polypeptide(L)'
;MSKAINKLRIASLLPSTTDICISLGLHKHVVGITHECDFDPSTYSMLTVRDANLSSSSTDNQPTAKPPSTLTVSHIDIHTSSQAEIDDAVKNSVHNGLSLYNLNDTALTDAKPSVILTQSLCDVCAVAKDEVDTEVACNFRPGQCKVISLEPESLEEVVDTFVTVGETCGVPERGEELKAKFWSDVTKVQEAVSLSSKRKEGKHQPRIMFLEWLDPPYDAGHWIPDMFEWSGCTSSLDSSQKPTRKSVRILWEQLYDCDPDVVLIGCCGFDLKRNMMDSIQAMDKLKPLRAFREGRIYAADGNLFFARPGPALREGIAILARCAYDDEDVVREALDELSFLPKEGNGWAQVHFPAKEKKLSIPDVEDLVISDTFFELHQEACEANEDFYADPTSGYNVFTEVAHKKRGKCCGSGCRHCPYNHVNLKDKTMIQQPAFLYEGTDNANGGAFISSLSSIPPNSHIKVLFFSGGKDSYLTIRKLVQQKLQSNGTDNFHLILLTTYDFETKVIAHQDVNIDTVCRQARHLEIPLLGIPLHRSSGEEYLSRIEKGLDAVRSAIPDMKQLTLVFGDLHLEHIRQWREKELSKYSLEYPLWKIPYTELVDDLEASGVNIVVSASNQDGIGVGTTFSRTLWQDATKMGIDGFGEEGEFHSVAEVWTTSKEQALGLKL
;
A
#
# COMPACT_ATOMS: atom_id res chain seq x y z
N MET A 1 -13.36 -46.09 2.82
CA MET A 1 -13.08 -44.64 2.72
C MET A 1 -12.07 -44.14 3.77
N SER A 2 -12.21 -44.43 5.08
CA SER A 2 -11.36 -43.78 6.12
C SER A 2 -9.84 -44.02 6.03
N LYS A 3 -9.36 -45.16 5.51
CA LYS A 3 -7.92 -45.43 5.35
C LYS A 3 -7.23 -44.64 4.22
N ALA A 4 -7.96 -44.22 3.20
CA ALA A 4 -7.41 -43.48 2.06
C ALA A 4 -7.26 -41.98 2.39
N ILE A 5 -8.26 -41.39 3.04
CA ILE A 5 -8.23 -40.00 3.52
C ILE A 5 -7.12 -39.79 4.56
N ASN A 6 -6.85 -40.77 5.44
CA ASN A 6 -5.76 -40.69 6.43
C ASN A 6 -4.34 -40.63 5.83
N LYS A 7 -4.16 -40.91 4.53
CA LYS A 7 -2.87 -40.77 3.84
C LYS A 7 -2.82 -39.57 2.88
N LEU A 8 -3.91 -38.83 2.75
CA LEU A 8 -4.03 -37.70 1.84
C LEU A 8 -3.16 -36.53 2.31
N ARG A 9 -2.31 -36.06 1.41
CA ARG A 9 -1.43 -34.89 1.57
C ARG A 9 -1.53 -34.05 0.30
N ILE A 10 -2.11 -32.87 0.41
CA ILE A 10 -2.44 -31.98 -0.71
C ILE A 10 -1.42 -30.85 -0.75
N ALA A 11 -0.73 -30.68 -1.86
CA ALA A 11 -0.01 -29.46 -2.19
C ALA A 11 -0.87 -28.64 -3.15
N SER A 12 -1.18 -27.41 -2.75
CA SER A 12 -2.04 -26.49 -3.48
C SER A 12 -1.20 -25.35 -4.02
N LEU A 13 -1.02 -25.26 -5.32
CA LEU A 13 -0.13 -24.26 -5.93
C LEU A 13 -0.83 -22.96 -6.30
N LEU A 14 -2.13 -22.81 -5.95
CA LEU A 14 -2.92 -21.60 -6.18
C LEU A 14 -3.80 -21.28 -4.97
N PRO A 15 -4.18 -20.01 -4.75
CA PRO A 15 -5.14 -19.65 -3.72
C PRO A 15 -6.50 -20.31 -3.94
N SER A 16 -7.00 -20.31 -5.18
CA SER A 16 -8.30 -20.90 -5.56
C SER A 16 -8.43 -22.38 -5.20
N THR A 17 -7.40 -23.19 -5.45
CA THR A 17 -7.40 -24.62 -5.13
C THR A 17 -7.28 -24.89 -3.63
N THR A 18 -6.68 -23.95 -2.89
CA THR A 18 -6.66 -23.97 -1.43
C THR A 18 -8.06 -23.71 -0.87
N ASP A 19 -8.78 -22.72 -1.41
CA ASP A 19 -10.15 -22.37 -1.02
C ASP A 19 -11.14 -23.51 -1.29
N ILE A 20 -10.99 -24.19 -2.44
CA ILE A 20 -11.77 -25.41 -2.75
C ILE A 20 -11.48 -26.50 -1.71
N CYS A 21 -10.21 -26.78 -1.40
CA CYS A 21 -9.86 -27.78 -0.40
C CYS A 21 -10.43 -27.46 0.99
N ILE A 22 -10.40 -26.20 1.39
CA ILE A 22 -11.02 -25.74 2.65
C ILE A 22 -12.53 -25.99 2.64
N SER A 23 -13.20 -25.61 1.56
CA SER A 23 -14.66 -25.74 1.40
C SER A 23 -15.11 -27.20 1.37
N LEU A 24 -14.26 -28.11 0.89
CA LEU A 24 -14.47 -29.56 0.96
C LEU A 24 -14.15 -30.17 2.34
N GLY A 25 -13.73 -29.35 3.31
CA GLY A 25 -13.35 -29.78 4.65
C GLY A 25 -12.01 -30.53 4.69
N LEU A 26 -11.11 -30.27 3.74
CA LEU A 26 -9.80 -30.93 3.59
C LEU A 26 -8.63 -30.10 4.13
N HIS A 27 -8.90 -28.98 4.83
CA HIS A 27 -7.87 -28.08 5.38
C HIS A 27 -6.75 -28.80 6.16
N LYS A 28 -7.07 -29.85 6.94
CA LYS A 28 -6.07 -30.64 7.70
C LYS A 28 -5.14 -31.50 6.82
N HIS A 29 -5.50 -31.68 5.55
CA HIS A 29 -4.74 -32.46 4.57
C HIS A 29 -3.90 -31.59 3.65
N VAL A 30 -4.05 -30.26 3.69
CA VAL A 30 -3.21 -29.32 2.94
C VAL A 30 -1.86 -29.22 3.64
N VAL A 31 -0.80 -29.68 2.96
CA VAL A 31 0.57 -29.76 3.49
C VAL A 31 1.49 -28.71 2.88
N GLY A 32 1.08 -28.08 1.79
CA GLY A 32 1.78 -26.94 1.20
C GLY A 32 0.87 -26.08 0.34
N ILE A 33 1.18 -24.78 0.30
CA ILE A 33 0.42 -23.72 -0.35
C ILE A 33 1.35 -22.81 -1.17
N THR A 34 0.80 -22.05 -2.11
CA THR A 34 1.55 -20.97 -2.79
C THR A 34 1.80 -19.79 -1.85
N HIS A 35 2.81 -18.96 -2.13
CA HIS A 35 3.09 -17.73 -1.38
C HIS A 35 1.98 -16.68 -1.48
N GLU A 36 1.12 -16.78 -2.49
CA GLU A 36 -0.04 -15.89 -2.68
C GLU A 36 -1.28 -16.29 -1.86
N CYS A 37 -1.20 -17.38 -1.10
CA CYS A 37 -2.29 -17.77 -0.22
C CYS A 37 -2.30 -16.86 1.01
N ASP A 38 -3.42 -16.16 1.23
CA ASP A 38 -3.70 -15.33 2.41
C ASP A 38 -4.03 -16.20 3.66
N PHE A 39 -3.32 -17.32 3.82
CA PHE A 39 -3.58 -18.35 4.82
C PHE A 39 -3.11 -17.90 6.22
N ASP A 40 -4.05 -17.54 7.11
CA ASP A 40 -3.80 -17.41 8.54
C ASP A 40 -4.24 -18.69 9.29
N PRO A 41 -3.31 -19.48 9.87
CA PRO A 41 -3.64 -20.69 10.62
C PRO A 41 -4.59 -20.48 11.82
N SER A 42 -4.70 -19.25 12.35
CA SER A 42 -5.46 -18.93 13.56
C SER A 42 -6.95 -18.65 13.32
N THR A 43 -7.35 -18.27 12.11
CA THR A 43 -8.72 -17.88 11.75
C THR A 43 -9.63 -19.06 11.36
N TYR A 44 -9.07 -20.25 11.16
CA TYR A 44 -9.80 -21.39 10.59
C TYR A 44 -10.75 -22.13 11.54
N SER A 45 -10.77 -21.80 12.84
CA SER A 45 -11.87 -22.19 13.71
C SER A 45 -13.14 -21.35 13.49
N MET A 46 -13.07 -20.23 12.74
CA MET A 46 -14.22 -19.32 12.53
C MET A 46 -14.87 -19.46 11.15
N LEU A 47 -14.12 -19.70 10.06
CA LEU A 47 -14.69 -19.87 8.71
C LEU A 47 -15.49 -21.19 8.58
N THR A 48 -15.08 -22.24 9.30
CA THR A 48 -15.86 -23.48 9.40
C THR A 48 -17.10 -23.35 10.30
N VAL A 49 -17.22 -22.27 11.09
CA VAL A 49 -18.31 -22.07 12.06
C VAL A 49 -19.39 -21.11 11.57
N ARG A 50 -19.14 -20.29 10.55
CA ARG A 50 -20.19 -19.39 10.01
C ARG A 50 -21.25 -20.10 9.18
N ASP A 51 -20.94 -21.24 8.55
CA ASP A 51 -21.89 -21.99 7.71
C ASP A 51 -22.14 -23.46 8.14
N ALA A 52 -21.55 -23.94 9.22
CA ALA A 52 -21.78 -25.31 9.70
C ALA A 52 -23.06 -25.43 10.55
N ASN A 53 -24.22 -25.36 9.89
CA ASN A 53 -25.42 -26.11 10.32
C ASN A 53 -25.39 -27.56 9.78
N LEU A 54 -24.21 -28.13 9.57
CA LEU A 54 -24.03 -29.56 9.33
C LEU A 54 -23.89 -30.25 10.69
N SER A 55 -24.98 -30.90 11.09
CA SER A 55 -25.09 -31.66 12.33
C SER A 55 -23.94 -32.68 12.49
N SER A 56 -23.13 -32.53 13.53
CA SER A 56 -22.91 -33.57 14.55
C SER A 56 -21.82 -33.20 15.54
N SER A 57 -22.08 -33.58 16.78
CA SER A 57 -21.27 -33.45 17.98
C SER A 57 -19.83 -33.97 17.84
N SER A 58 -18.84 -33.09 18.03
CA SER A 58 -17.56 -33.48 18.63
C SER A 58 -16.88 -32.27 19.27
N THR A 59 -16.81 -32.28 20.59
CA THR A 59 -15.94 -31.43 21.40
C THR A 59 -14.48 -31.83 21.16
N ASP A 60 -13.82 -31.20 20.18
CA ASP A 60 -12.36 -31.30 20.02
C ASP A 60 -11.80 -29.94 19.63
N ASN A 61 -11.60 -29.10 20.64
CA ASN A 61 -10.92 -27.82 20.53
C ASN A 61 -9.44 -28.03 20.93
N GLN A 62 -8.63 -28.49 19.97
CA GLN A 62 -7.16 -28.54 20.11
C GLN A 62 -6.48 -28.16 18.78
N PRO A 63 -5.64 -27.10 18.74
CA PRO A 63 -4.87 -26.73 17.55
C PRO A 63 -3.61 -27.62 17.48
N THR A 64 -3.63 -28.67 16.66
CA THR A 64 -2.52 -29.63 16.54
C THR A 64 -1.99 -29.86 15.13
N ALA A 65 -2.44 -29.11 14.11
CA ALA A 65 -1.88 -29.22 12.76
C ALA A 65 -0.72 -28.24 12.57
N LYS A 66 0.45 -28.75 12.15
CA LYS A 66 1.58 -27.93 11.68
C LYS A 66 1.11 -27.09 10.46
N PRO A 67 1.43 -25.79 10.36
CA PRO A 67 1.05 -24.98 9.20
C PRO A 67 1.66 -25.56 7.90
N PRO A 68 0.98 -25.41 6.75
CA PRO A 68 1.48 -25.87 5.46
C PRO A 68 2.74 -25.10 5.06
N SER A 69 3.63 -25.76 4.33
CA SER A 69 4.84 -25.12 3.79
C SER A 69 4.49 -24.21 2.60
N THR A 70 5.14 -23.05 2.47
CA THR A 70 5.08 -22.23 1.26
C THR A 70 5.93 -22.87 0.15
N LEU A 71 5.33 -23.11 -1.02
CA LEU A 71 5.89 -23.92 -2.10
C LEU A 71 6.36 -23.13 -3.33
N THR A 72 6.11 -21.83 -3.39
CA THR A 72 6.46 -20.95 -4.52
C THR A 72 7.06 -19.64 -4.03
N VAL A 73 7.79 -18.93 -4.90
CA VAL A 73 8.39 -17.60 -4.62
C VAL A 73 8.15 -16.68 -5.82
N SER A 74 7.76 -15.41 -5.59
CA SER A 74 7.63 -14.36 -6.63
C SER A 74 8.90 -13.53 -6.75
N HIS A 75 9.17 -13.04 -7.98
CA HIS A 75 10.27 -12.13 -8.30
C HIS A 75 9.82 -10.68 -8.57
N ILE A 76 8.53 -10.37 -8.47
CA ILE A 76 7.98 -9.03 -8.73
C ILE A 76 7.20 -8.53 -7.49
N ASP A 77 7.53 -7.32 -7.03
CA ASP A 77 6.77 -6.63 -5.98
C ASP A 77 5.60 -5.86 -6.61
N ILE A 78 4.43 -6.49 -6.60
CA ILE A 78 3.17 -5.96 -7.14
C ILE A 78 2.48 -4.97 -6.18
N HIS A 79 2.93 -4.87 -4.93
CA HIS A 79 2.24 -4.08 -3.90
C HIS A 79 2.73 -2.64 -3.80
N THR A 80 3.93 -2.34 -4.32
CA THR A 80 4.56 -1.01 -4.26
C THR A 80 4.67 -0.30 -5.61
N SER A 81 4.46 -1.03 -6.71
CA SER A 81 4.59 -0.52 -8.08
C SER A 81 3.27 0.04 -8.64
N SER A 82 3.33 0.98 -9.59
CA SER A 82 2.16 1.46 -10.34
C SER A 82 1.62 0.39 -11.29
N GLN A 83 0.34 0.52 -11.69
CA GLN A 83 -0.28 -0.44 -12.62
C GLN A 83 0.44 -0.53 -13.97
N ALA A 84 0.98 0.59 -14.47
CA ALA A 84 1.74 0.61 -15.72
C ALA A 84 3.10 -0.11 -15.58
N GLU A 85 3.82 0.09 -14.48
CA GLU A 85 5.10 -0.58 -14.20
C GLU A 85 4.92 -2.09 -14.03
N ILE A 86 3.82 -2.52 -13.38
CA ILE A 86 3.48 -3.93 -13.24
C ILE A 86 3.17 -4.54 -14.62
N ASP A 87 2.33 -3.89 -15.44
CA ASP A 87 2.01 -4.36 -16.80
C ASP A 87 3.27 -4.48 -17.67
N ASP A 88 4.20 -3.54 -17.57
CA ASP A 88 5.46 -3.59 -18.31
C ASP A 88 6.43 -4.67 -17.77
N ALA A 89 6.52 -4.85 -16.46
CA ALA A 89 7.32 -5.90 -15.84
C ALA A 89 6.80 -7.31 -16.19
N VAL A 90 5.48 -7.48 -16.21
CA VAL A 90 4.81 -8.73 -16.61
C VAL A 90 5.06 -9.01 -18.09
N LYS A 91 4.86 -8.03 -18.98
CA LYS A 91 5.15 -8.20 -20.42
C LYS A 91 6.60 -8.57 -20.68
N ASN A 92 7.54 -7.91 -20.01
CA ASN A 92 8.95 -8.21 -20.16
C ASN A 92 9.29 -9.64 -19.72
N SER A 93 8.66 -10.13 -18.65
CA SER A 93 8.87 -11.49 -18.16
C SER A 93 8.31 -12.56 -19.11
N VAL A 94 7.07 -12.36 -19.58
CA VAL A 94 6.42 -13.24 -20.57
C VAL A 94 7.19 -13.24 -21.90
N HIS A 95 7.64 -12.08 -22.37
CA HIS A 95 8.40 -11.96 -23.62
C HIS A 95 9.76 -12.68 -23.56
N ASN A 96 10.38 -12.71 -22.38
CA ASN A 96 11.67 -13.37 -22.16
C ASN A 96 11.53 -14.87 -21.83
N GLY A 97 10.31 -15.42 -21.79
CA GLY A 97 10.05 -16.83 -21.46
C GLY A 97 10.43 -17.21 -20.04
N LEU A 98 10.48 -16.24 -19.11
CA LEU A 98 10.74 -16.45 -17.70
C LEU A 98 9.41 -16.65 -16.97
N SER A 99 9.26 -17.76 -16.26
CA SER A 99 8.14 -17.94 -15.32
C SER A 99 8.26 -16.89 -14.21
N LEU A 100 7.16 -16.21 -13.88
CA LEU A 100 7.12 -15.24 -12.78
C LEU A 100 7.31 -15.89 -11.40
N TYR A 101 7.12 -17.21 -11.33
CA TYR A 101 7.23 -17.99 -10.12
C TYR A 101 8.08 -19.23 -10.32
N ASN A 102 8.83 -19.59 -9.29
CA ASN A 102 9.55 -20.85 -9.24
C ASN A 102 8.99 -21.74 -8.12
N LEU A 103 9.01 -23.05 -8.34
CA LEU A 103 8.79 -24.02 -7.27
C LEU A 103 9.95 -24.02 -6.27
N ASN A 104 9.63 -24.26 -5.01
CA ASN A 104 10.61 -24.59 -3.98
C ASN A 104 10.75 -26.11 -3.88
N ASP A 105 11.66 -26.68 -4.65
CA ASP A 105 11.91 -28.12 -4.78
C ASP A 105 12.12 -28.82 -3.42
N THR A 106 12.85 -28.16 -2.52
CA THR A 106 13.12 -28.70 -1.18
C THR A 106 11.84 -28.75 -0.35
N ALA A 107 11.06 -27.67 -0.35
CA ALA A 107 9.80 -27.60 0.38
C ALA A 107 8.75 -28.57 -0.17
N LEU A 108 8.67 -28.72 -1.50
CA LEU A 108 7.75 -29.66 -2.16
C LEU A 108 8.11 -31.12 -1.85
N THR A 109 9.40 -31.47 -1.92
CA THR A 109 9.90 -32.80 -1.60
C THR A 109 9.68 -33.14 -0.13
N ASP A 110 9.95 -32.20 0.79
CA ASP A 110 9.73 -32.39 2.23
C ASP A 110 8.25 -32.51 2.59
N ALA A 111 7.37 -31.80 1.88
CA ALA A 111 5.93 -31.86 2.07
C ALA A 111 5.35 -33.23 1.70
N LYS A 112 6.02 -34.02 0.85
CA LYS A 112 5.60 -35.36 0.41
C LYS A 112 4.11 -35.42 0.00
N PRO A 113 3.64 -34.58 -0.93
CA PRO A 113 2.26 -34.60 -1.38
C PRO A 113 1.91 -35.94 -2.04
N SER A 114 0.67 -36.36 -1.86
CA SER A 114 0.03 -37.42 -2.65
C SER A 114 -0.79 -36.85 -3.81
N VAL A 115 -1.20 -35.57 -3.70
CA VAL A 115 -1.91 -34.82 -4.74
C VAL A 115 -1.29 -33.42 -4.84
N ILE A 116 -1.01 -32.97 -6.05
CA ILE A 116 -0.65 -31.57 -6.36
C ILE A 116 -1.77 -30.98 -7.21
N LEU A 117 -2.33 -29.86 -6.78
CA LEU A 117 -3.31 -29.06 -7.54
C LEU A 117 -2.59 -27.85 -8.13
N THR A 118 -2.67 -27.68 -9.44
CA THR A 118 -2.06 -26.58 -10.21
C THR A 118 -3.00 -26.07 -11.30
N GLN A 119 -2.55 -25.13 -12.13
CA GLN A 119 -3.30 -24.50 -13.22
C GLN A 119 -2.33 -24.02 -14.30
N SER A 120 -2.81 -23.89 -15.53
CA SER A 120 -2.07 -23.26 -16.64
C SER A 120 -2.95 -22.31 -17.47
N LEU A 121 -3.89 -21.63 -16.78
CA LEU A 121 -4.86 -20.71 -17.40
C LEU A 121 -4.24 -19.37 -17.82
N CYS A 122 -3.21 -18.93 -17.09
CA CYS A 122 -2.50 -17.68 -17.35
C CYS A 122 -0.99 -17.89 -17.20
N ASP A 123 -0.22 -17.45 -18.20
CA ASP A 123 1.25 -17.54 -18.23
C ASP A 123 1.92 -16.60 -17.21
N VAL A 124 1.12 -15.79 -16.50
CA VAL A 124 1.55 -14.77 -15.55
C VAL A 124 1.33 -15.21 -14.11
N CYS A 125 0.20 -15.85 -13.77
CA CYS A 125 -0.25 -16.03 -12.37
C CYS A 125 -0.13 -17.47 -11.83
N ALA A 126 0.49 -18.39 -12.57
CA ALA A 126 0.62 -19.80 -12.17
C ALA A 126 1.97 -20.39 -12.58
N VAL A 127 2.45 -21.38 -11.81
CA VAL A 127 3.60 -22.20 -12.20
C VAL A 127 3.18 -23.10 -13.37
N ALA A 128 3.99 -23.10 -14.44
CA ALA A 128 3.71 -23.90 -15.63
C ALA A 128 3.61 -25.40 -15.30
N LYS A 129 2.60 -26.08 -15.85
CA LYS A 129 2.39 -27.52 -15.63
C LYS A 129 3.62 -28.36 -15.98
N ASP A 130 4.36 -28.02 -17.03
CA ASP A 130 5.55 -28.75 -17.45
C ASP A 130 6.67 -28.70 -16.38
N GLU A 131 6.79 -27.59 -15.64
CA GLU A 131 7.73 -27.45 -14.53
C GLU A 131 7.31 -28.36 -13.36
N VAL A 132 6.02 -28.39 -13.02
CA VAL A 132 5.45 -29.26 -11.99
C VAL A 132 5.62 -30.75 -12.36
N ASP A 133 5.29 -31.11 -13.60
CA ASP A 133 5.41 -32.49 -14.09
C ASP A 133 6.88 -32.96 -14.10
N THR A 134 7.82 -32.07 -14.46
CA THR A 134 9.27 -32.34 -14.41
C THR A 134 9.72 -32.58 -12.98
N GLU A 135 9.36 -31.70 -12.05
CA GLU A 135 9.76 -31.80 -10.65
C GLU A 135 9.18 -33.06 -9.98
N VAL A 136 7.93 -33.41 -10.31
CA VAL A 136 7.30 -34.65 -9.84
C VAL A 136 7.99 -35.89 -10.40
N ALA A 137 8.35 -35.89 -11.69
CA ALA A 137 9.07 -36.99 -12.32
C ALA A 137 10.49 -37.18 -11.75
N CYS A 138 11.16 -36.09 -11.35
CA CYS A 138 12.50 -36.11 -10.78
C CYS A 138 12.52 -36.57 -9.31
N ASN A 139 11.51 -36.20 -8.51
CA ASN A 139 11.58 -36.33 -7.05
C ASN A 139 10.61 -37.36 -6.44
N PHE A 140 9.64 -37.88 -7.22
CA PHE A 140 8.65 -38.83 -6.75
C PHE A 140 8.63 -40.11 -7.59
N ARG A 141 8.30 -41.24 -6.96
CA ARG A 141 8.12 -42.51 -7.70
C ARG A 141 6.87 -42.43 -8.58
N PRO A 142 6.85 -43.13 -9.74
CA PRO A 142 5.65 -43.21 -10.56
C PRO A 142 4.43 -43.66 -9.75
N GLY A 143 3.34 -42.87 -9.80
CA GLY A 143 2.10 -43.11 -9.05
C GLY A 143 2.12 -42.73 -7.56
N GLN A 144 3.20 -42.13 -7.06
CA GLN A 144 3.30 -41.66 -5.67
C GLN A 144 2.58 -40.33 -5.44
N CYS A 145 2.58 -39.44 -6.43
CA CYS A 145 1.91 -38.14 -6.41
C CYS A 145 1.08 -37.98 -7.69
N LYS A 146 -0.18 -37.55 -7.55
CA LYS A 146 -1.08 -37.25 -8.67
C LYS A 146 -1.11 -35.74 -8.89
N VAL A 147 -0.71 -35.27 -10.07
CA VAL A 147 -0.80 -33.85 -10.47
C VAL A 147 -2.11 -33.63 -11.21
N ILE A 148 -2.89 -32.64 -10.79
CA ILE A 148 -4.10 -32.17 -11.47
C ILE A 148 -3.92 -30.71 -11.84
N SER A 149 -4.02 -30.40 -13.13
CA SER A 149 -4.14 -29.03 -13.63
C SER A 149 -5.61 -28.70 -13.83
N LEU A 150 -6.07 -27.58 -13.27
CA LEU A 150 -7.44 -27.08 -13.41
C LEU A 150 -7.40 -25.82 -14.27
N GLU A 151 -8.10 -25.81 -15.40
CA GLU A 151 -8.05 -24.71 -16.39
C GLU A 151 -9.47 -24.28 -16.80
N PRO A 152 -10.31 -23.79 -15.87
CA PRO A 152 -11.67 -23.39 -16.19
C PRO A 152 -11.70 -22.06 -16.95
N GLU A 153 -12.46 -22.00 -18.05
CA GLU A 153 -12.69 -20.78 -18.83
C GLU A 153 -14.11 -20.22 -18.66
N SER A 154 -15.05 -21.02 -18.15
CA SER A 154 -16.45 -20.65 -17.86
C SER A 154 -16.79 -20.82 -16.37
N LEU A 155 -17.85 -20.18 -15.91
CA LEU A 155 -18.32 -20.33 -14.52
C LEU A 155 -18.75 -21.76 -14.21
N GLU A 156 -19.39 -22.45 -15.16
CA GLU A 156 -19.76 -23.87 -15.00
C GLU A 156 -18.50 -24.73 -14.84
N GLU A 157 -17.46 -24.50 -15.65
CA GLU A 157 -16.19 -25.20 -15.52
C GLU A 157 -15.50 -24.92 -14.18
N VAL A 158 -15.57 -23.69 -13.67
CA VAL A 158 -15.06 -23.37 -12.32
C VAL A 158 -15.78 -24.24 -11.29
N VAL A 159 -17.11 -24.34 -11.35
CA VAL A 159 -17.89 -25.12 -10.39
C VAL A 159 -17.62 -26.63 -10.56
N ASP A 160 -17.39 -27.12 -11.77
CA ASP A 160 -16.98 -28.51 -12.04
C ASP A 160 -15.61 -28.86 -11.44
N THR A 161 -14.74 -27.87 -11.22
CA THR A 161 -13.48 -28.11 -10.49
C THR A 161 -13.73 -28.57 -9.05
N PHE A 162 -14.84 -28.17 -8.40
CA PHE A 162 -15.16 -28.60 -7.04
C PHE A 162 -15.40 -30.11 -6.97
N VAL A 163 -16.11 -30.64 -7.98
CA VAL A 163 -16.35 -32.07 -8.16
C VAL A 163 -15.04 -32.79 -8.48
N THR A 164 -14.26 -32.26 -9.42
CA THR A 164 -12.96 -32.82 -9.82
C THR A 164 -11.97 -32.94 -8.66
N VAL A 165 -11.86 -31.90 -7.83
CA VAL A 165 -11.04 -31.90 -6.62
C VAL A 165 -11.62 -32.87 -5.58
N GLY A 166 -12.94 -32.88 -5.38
CA GLY A 166 -13.62 -33.81 -4.49
C GLY A 166 -13.34 -35.27 -4.84
N GLU A 167 -13.50 -35.66 -6.10
CA GLU A 167 -13.18 -37.00 -6.61
C GLU A 167 -11.70 -37.35 -6.42
N THR A 168 -10.81 -36.42 -6.80
CA THR A 168 -9.36 -36.63 -6.69
C THR A 168 -8.91 -36.82 -5.24
N CYS A 169 -9.51 -36.09 -4.31
CA CYS A 169 -9.22 -36.17 -2.89
C CYS A 169 -10.00 -37.28 -2.17
N GLY A 170 -10.85 -38.04 -2.87
CA GLY A 170 -11.61 -39.16 -2.31
C GLY A 170 -12.82 -38.75 -1.46
N VAL A 171 -13.36 -37.56 -1.70
CA VAL A 171 -14.59 -37.00 -1.09
C VAL A 171 -15.59 -36.52 -2.15
N PRO A 172 -15.97 -37.36 -3.14
CA PRO A 172 -16.80 -36.95 -4.28
C PRO A 172 -18.16 -36.35 -3.86
N GLU A 173 -18.80 -36.90 -2.83
CA GLU A 173 -20.07 -36.40 -2.29
C GLU A 173 -19.97 -34.93 -1.84
N ARG A 174 -18.84 -34.53 -1.23
CA ARG A 174 -18.62 -33.14 -0.79
C ARG A 174 -18.42 -32.17 -1.96
N GLY A 175 -17.85 -32.66 -3.06
CA GLY A 175 -17.70 -31.90 -4.30
C GLY A 175 -19.06 -31.56 -4.91
N GLU A 176 -19.93 -32.56 -5.00
CA GLU A 176 -21.30 -32.38 -5.49
C GLU A 176 -22.14 -31.49 -4.57
N GLU A 177 -22.01 -31.66 -3.24
CA GLU A 177 -22.67 -30.79 -2.25
C GLU A 177 -22.22 -29.33 -2.39
N LEU A 178 -20.93 -29.08 -2.60
CA LEU A 178 -20.39 -27.73 -2.79
C LEU A 178 -20.88 -27.10 -4.10
N LYS A 179 -20.91 -27.87 -5.20
CA LYS A 179 -21.51 -27.45 -6.49
C LYS A 179 -22.98 -27.08 -6.32
N ALA A 180 -23.77 -27.94 -5.66
CA ALA A 180 -25.18 -27.69 -5.42
C ALA A 180 -25.42 -26.44 -4.56
N LYS A 181 -24.61 -26.25 -3.51
CA LYS A 181 -24.67 -25.05 -2.67
C LYS A 181 -24.33 -23.77 -3.45
N PHE A 182 -23.29 -23.79 -4.27
CA PHE A 182 -22.90 -22.66 -5.10
C PHE A 182 -24.07 -22.21 -5.99
N TRP A 183 -24.65 -23.13 -6.76
CA TRP A 183 -25.77 -22.80 -7.65
C TRP A 183 -27.05 -22.43 -6.91
N SER A 184 -27.30 -23.02 -5.74
CA SER A 184 -28.42 -22.60 -4.88
C SER A 184 -28.27 -21.15 -4.40
N ASP A 185 -27.05 -20.74 -4.00
CA ASP A 185 -26.78 -19.37 -3.57
C ASP A 185 -26.88 -18.39 -4.76
N VAL A 186 -26.35 -18.74 -5.94
CA VAL A 186 -26.50 -17.94 -7.18
C VAL A 186 -27.97 -17.78 -7.59
N THR A 187 -28.80 -18.83 -7.43
CA THR A 187 -30.23 -18.75 -7.73
C THR A 187 -30.93 -17.70 -6.87
N LYS A 188 -30.55 -17.56 -5.59
CA LYS A 188 -31.12 -16.52 -4.71
C LYS A 188 -30.79 -15.10 -5.18
N VAL A 189 -29.62 -14.89 -5.79
CA VAL A 189 -29.26 -13.61 -6.43
C VAL A 189 -30.23 -13.30 -7.57
N GLN A 190 -30.51 -14.28 -8.43
CA GLN A 190 -31.47 -14.12 -9.53
C GLN A 190 -32.89 -13.87 -9.03
N GLU A 191 -33.31 -14.56 -7.97
CA GLU A 191 -34.61 -14.34 -7.32
C GLU A 191 -34.73 -12.89 -6.81
N ALA A 192 -33.70 -12.37 -6.13
CA ALA A 192 -33.67 -10.98 -5.68
C ALA A 192 -33.73 -9.98 -6.85
N VAL A 193 -32.93 -10.21 -7.90
CA VAL A 193 -32.90 -9.35 -9.10
C VAL A 193 -34.21 -9.41 -9.89
N SER A 194 -34.95 -10.53 -9.83
CA SER A 194 -36.27 -10.66 -10.46
C SER A 194 -37.32 -9.70 -9.89
N LEU A 195 -37.07 -9.13 -8.70
CA LEU A 195 -37.94 -8.13 -8.10
C LEU A 195 -37.90 -6.79 -8.83
N SER A 196 -36.84 -6.52 -9.61
CA SER A 196 -36.61 -5.29 -10.36
C SER A 196 -37.84 -4.85 -11.16
N SER A 197 -38.27 -3.62 -10.88
CA SER A 197 -39.33 -2.93 -11.60
C SER A 197 -38.94 -2.67 -13.05
N LYS A 198 -37.68 -2.26 -13.28
CA LYS A 198 -37.13 -1.98 -14.60
C LYS A 198 -37.19 -3.21 -15.51
N ARG A 199 -36.84 -4.40 -14.99
CA ARG A 199 -36.99 -5.66 -15.73
C ARG A 199 -38.45 -5.98 -16.06
N LYS A 200 -39.35 -5.82 -15.10
CA LYS A 200 -40.79 -6.11 -15.28
C LYS A 200 -41.46 -5.20 -16.31
N GLU A 201 -40.99 -3.95 -16.42
CA GLU A 201 -41.45 -2.96 -17.40
C GLU A 201 -40.83 -3.16 -18.80
N GLY A 202 -39.99 -4.18 -18.99
CA GLY A 202 -39.30 -4.42 -20.26
C GLY A 202 -38.20 -3.39 -20.58
N LYS A 203 -37.70 -2.66 -19.56
CA LYS A 203 -36.51 -1.82 -19.70
C LYS A 203 -35.25 -2.69 -19.75
N HIS A 204 -34.19 -2.14 -20.33
CA HIS A 204 -32.91 -2.83 -20.51
C HIS A 204 -32.26 -3.20 -19.16
N GLN A 205 -31.53 -4.31 -19.12
CA GLN A 205 -30.74 -4.72 -17.96
C GLN A 205 -29.61 -3.71 -17.72
N PRO A 206 -29.17 -3.48 -16.47
CA PRO A 206 -28.06 -2.57 -16.22
C PRO A 206 -26.81 -2.99 -16.99
N ARG A 207 -26.23 -2.06 -17.74
CA ARG A 207 -24.98 -2.22 -18.47
C ARG A 207 -23.82 -1.92 -17.53
N ILE A 208 -23.05 -2.96 -17.19
CA ILE A 208 -21.89 -2.85 -16.31
C ILE A 208 -20.60 -2.90 -17.13
N MET A 209 -19.62 -2.08 -16.74
CA MET A 209 -18.24 -2.21 -17.19
C MET A 209 -17.42 -2.72 -16.01
N PHE A 210 -16.86 -3.92 -16.14
CA PHE A 210 -15.90 -4.45 -15.17
C PHE A 210 -14.49 -4.22 -15.70
N LEU A 211 -13.64 -3.61 -14.88
CA LEU A 211 -12.24 -3.35 -15.23
C LEU A 211 -11.34 -4.24 -14.40
N GLU A 212 -10.68 -5.19 -15.09
CA GLU A 212 -9.64 -6.06 -14.52
C GLU A 212 -8.28 -5.35 -14.37
N TRP A 213 -8.13 -4.20 -15.01
CA TRP A 213 -6.98 -3.30 -14.89
C TRP A 213 -7.39 -1.90 -15.38
N LEU A 214 -6.75 -0.84 -14.89
CA LEU A 214 -7.06 0.55 -15.25
C LEU A 214 -6.00 1.20 -16.14
N ASP A 215 -4.73 0.82 -15.98
CA ASP A 215 -3.63 1.40 -16.78
C ASP A 215 -2.64 0.36 -17.32
N PRO A 216 -2.79 -0.02 -18.60
CA PRO A 216 -3.89 0.31 -19.52
C PRO A 216 -5.19 -0.42 -19.16
N PRO A 217 -6.39 0.03 -19.61
CA PRO A 217 -7.62 -0.60 -19.18
C PRO A 217 -7.81 -1.98 -19.83
N TYR A 218 -8.15 -2.99 -19.03
CA TYR A 218 -8.53 -4.33 -19.50
C TYR A 218 -9.98 -4.62 -19.13
N ASP A 219 -10.71 -5.26 -20.03
CA ASP A 219 -12.06 -5.74 -19.75
C ASP A 219 -12.09 -7.08 -19.02
N ALA A 220 -13.31 -7.53 -18.71
CA ALA A 220 -13.58 -8.83 -18.10
C ALA A 220 -13.43 -10.00 -19.07
N GLY A 221 -12.66 -11.01 -18.66
CA GLY A 221 -12.51 -12.29 -19.35
C GLY A 221 -13.01 -13.50 -18.55
N HIS A 222 -12.74 -14.68 -19.10
CA HIS A 222 -13.03 -16.01 -18.59
C HIS A 222 -14.49 -16.17 -18.13
N TRP A 223 -14.71 -16.43 -16.84
CA TRP A 223 -16.02 -16.67 -16.24
C TRP A 223 -16.78 -15.40 -15.85
N ILE A 224 -16.13 -14.22 -15.86
CA ILE A 224 -16.80 -12.97 -15.46
C ILE A 224 -17.98 -12.60 -16.40
N PRO A 225 -17.90 -12.82 -17.73
CA PRO A 225 -19.08 -12.73 -18.60
C PRO A 225 -20.27 -13.56 -18.13
N ASP A 226 -20.05 -14.82 -17.71
CA ASP A 226 -21.11 -15.66 -17.14
C ASP A 226 -21.63 -15.06 -15.83
N MET A 227 -20.73 -14.52 -14.98
CA MET A 227 -21.13 -13.83 -13.75
C MET A 227 -22.08 -12.66 -14.03
N PHE A 228 -21.87 -11.88 -15.09
CA PHE A 228 -22.82 -10.82 -15.46
C PHE A 228 -24.22 -11.37 -15.72
N GLU A 229 -24.33 -12.47 -16.47
CA GLU A 229 -25.62 -13.10 -16.76
C GLU A 229 -26.31 -13.56 -15.46
N TRP A 230 -25.56 -14.23 -14.57
CA TRP A 230 -26.08 -14.71 -13.29
C TRP A 230 -26.41 -13.60 -12.28
N SER A 231 -25.72 -12.45 -12.36
CA SER A 231 -26.05 -11.23 -11.61
C SER A 231 -27.24 -10.46 -12.21
N GLY A 232 -27.72 -10.87 -13.39
CA GLY A 232 -28.77 -10.19 -14.11
C GLY A 232 -28.34 -8.85 -14.72
N CYS A 233 -27.07 -8.72 -15.09
CA CYS A 233 -26.47 -7.56 -15.75
C CYS A 233 -26.08 -7.90 -17.18
N THR A 234 -25.71 -6.90 -17.97
CA THR A 234 -25.09 -7.09 -19.30
C THR A 234 -23.76 -6.37 -19.38
N SER A 235 -22.81 -6.93 -20.11
CA SER A 235 -21.58 -6.21 -20.45
C SER A 235 -21.89 -4.94 -21.26
N SER A 236 -21.13 -3.88 -21.01
CA SER A 236 -21.28 -2.63 -21.75
C SER A 236 -20.61 -2.67 -23.12
N LEU A 237 -19.69 -3.59 -23.35
CA LEU A 237 -19.03 -3.81 -24.64
C LEU A 237 -19.82 -4.82 -25.48
N ASP A 238 -19.98 -4.53 -26.77
CA ASP A 238 -20.69 -5.38 -27.71
C ASP A 238 -19.84 -6.63 -28.02
N SER A 239 -20.22 -7.78 -27.47
CA SER A 239 -19.45 -9.02 -27.60
C SER A 239 -19.70 -9.68 -28.96
N SER A 240 -18.99 -9.23 -29.99
CA SER A 240 -18.89 -9.95 -31.28
C SER A 240 -18.07 -11.25 -31.17
N GLN A 241 -17.53 -11.57 -29.99
CA GLN A 241 -16.66 -12.69 -29.70
C GLN A 241 -17.37 -13.76 -28.86
N LYS A 242 -16.72 -14.93 -28.71
CA LYS A 242 -17.21 -16.02 -27.87
C LYS A 242 -17.53 -15.52 -26.45
N PRO A 243 -18.56 -16.08 -25.79
CA PRO A 243 -18.97 -15.68 -24.45
C PRO A 243 -17.84 -15.82 -23.41
N THR A 244 -16.95 -16.81 -23.59
CA THR A 244 -15.74 -16.98 -22.77
C THR A 244 -14.49 -16.68 -23.61
N ARG A 245 -13.65 -15.76 -23.09
CA ARG A 245 -12.35 -15.38 -23.69
C ARG A 245 -11.44 -14.77 -22.63
N LYS A 246 -10.13 -14.74 -22.87
CA LYS A 246 -9.20 -13.96 -22.03
C LYS A 246 -9.60 -12.48 -21.98
N SER A 247 -9.26 -11.81 -20.88
CA SER A 247 -9.38 -10.35 -20.79
C SER A 247 -8.50 -9.70 -21.87
N VAL A 248 -9.01 -8.64 -22.48
CA VAL A 248 -8.29 -7.92 -23.53
C VAL A 248 -8.14 -6.47 -23.14
N ARG A 249 -6.99 -5.91 -23.52
CA ARG A 249 -6.76 -4.48 -23.41
C ARG A 249 -7.75 -3.75 -24.30
N ILE A 250 -8.44 -2.78 -23.71
CA ILE A 250 -9.34 -1.85 -24.39
C ILE A 250 -8.75 -0.44 -24.39
N LEU A 251 -9.40 0.47 -25.09
CA LEU A 251 -9.10 1.90 -25.08
C LEU A 251 -10.10 2.64 -24.20
N TRP A 252 -9.65 3.70 -23.53
CA TRP A 252 -10.54 4.57 -22.74
C TRP A 252 -11.66 5.18 -23.59
N GLU A 253 -11.39 5.45 -24.86
CA GLU A 253 -12.36 5.89 -25.85
C GLU A 253 -13.51 4.89 -26.03
N GLN A 254 -13.24 3.58 -25.98
CA GLN A 254 -14.29 2.56 -26.06
C GLN A 254 -15.19 2.57 -24.83
N LEU A 255 -14.66 2.89 -23.64
CA LEU A 255 -15.47 3.07 -22.43
C LEU A 255 -16.35 4.31 -22.56
N TYR A 256 -15.81 5.42 -23.07
CA TYR A 256 -16.56 6.65 -23.28
C TYR A 256 -17.69 6.47 -24.30
N ASP A 257 -17.43 5.74 -25.39
CA ASP A 257 -18.43 5.46 -26.43
C ASP A 257 -19.54 4.55 -25.93
N CYS A 258 -19.22 3.57 -25.07
CA CYS A 258 -20.21 2.64 -24.55
C CYS A 258 -21.05 3.21 -23.39
N ASP A 259 -20.52 4.19 -22.64
CA ASP A 259 -21.13 4.90 -21.49
C ASP A 259 -21.93 3.98 -20.53
N PRO A 260 -21.25 3.13 -19.74
CA PRO A 260 -21.88 2.14 -18.87
C PRO A 260 -22.78 2.79 -17.82
N ASP A 261 -23.82 2.06 -17.38
CA ASP A 261 -24.66 2.45 -16.25
C ASP A 261 -23.88 2.36 -14.93
N VAL A 262 -23.00 1.37 -14.82
CA VAL A 262 -22.17 1.07 -13.64
C VAL A 262 -20.76 0.72 -14.06
N VAL A 263 -19.76 1.20 -13.32
CA VAL A 263 -18.37 0.70 -13.43
C VAL A 263 -18.00 -0.01 -12.14
N LEU A 264 -17.51 -1.24 -12.25
CA LEU A 264 -16.92 -1.99 -11.15
C LEU A 264 -15.44 -2.24 -11.44
N ILE A 265 -14.58 -1.82 -10.51
CA ILE A 265 -13.13 -1.95 -10.61
C ILE A 265 -12.71 -3.08 -9.69
N GLY A 266 -12.17 -4.15 -10.27
CA GLY A 266 -11.76 -5.35 -9.54
C GLY A 266 -10.49 -5.89 -10.14
N CYS A 267 -9.39 -5.15 -10.01
CA CYS A 267 -8.14 -5.55 -10.64
C CYS A 267 -7.61 -6.86 -10.05
N CYS A 268 -7.16 -7.75 -10.93
CA CYS A 268 -6.62 -9.05 -10.53
C CYS A 268 -5.40 -8.86 -9.61
N GLY A 269 -5.32 -9.65 -8.53
CA GLY A 269 -4.24 -9.57 -7.55
C GLY A 269 -4.37 -8.44 -6.51
N PHE A 270 -5.38 -7.56 -6.63
CA PHE A 270 -5.57 -6.43 -5.73
C PHE A 270 -6.80 -6.59 -4.81
N ASP A 271 -6.62 -6.19 -3.56
CA ASP A 271 -7.69 -6.10 -2.56
C ASP A 271 -8.57 -4.85 -2.79
N LEU A 272 -9.62 -4.70 -1.99
CA LEU A 272 -10.49 -3.53 -2.04
C LEU A 272 -9.72 -2.22 -1.84
N LYS A 273 -8.79 -2.17 -0.88
CA LYS A 273 -8.06 -0.94 -0.53
C LYS A 273 -7.26 -0.44 -1.72
N ARG A 274 -6.53 -1.33 -2.39
CA ARG A 274 -5.74 -1.02 -3.58
C ARG A 274 -6.64 -0.61 -4.74
N ASN A 275 -7.72 -1.35 -5.02
CA ASN A 275 -8.65 -0.99 -6.09
C ASN A 275 -9.36 0.36 -5.84
N MET A 276 -9.68 0.73 -4.60
CA MET A 276 -10.21 2.06 -4.28
C MET A 276 -9.19 3.17 -4.58
N MET A 277 -7.93 2.98 -4.16
CA MET A 277 -6.86 3.95 -4.43
C MET A 277 -6.64 4.14 -5.93
N ASP A 278 -6.53 3.05 -6.67
CA ASP A 278 -6.30 3.09 -8.12
C ASP A 278 -7.50 3.71 -8.85
N SER A 279 -8.73 3.48 -8.35
CA SER A 279 -9.94 4.15 -8.85
C SER A 279 -9.85 5.68 -8.68
N ILE A 280 -9.43 6.15 -7.51
CA ILE A 280 -9.25 7.59 -7.23
C ILE A 280 -8.14 8.18 -8.12
N GLN A 281 -7.03 7.48 -8.30
CA GLN A 281 -5.96 7.92 -9.22
C GLN A 281 -6.44 8.00 -10.67
N ALA A 282 -7.32 7.09 -11.09
CA ALA A 282 -7.94 7.10 -12.41
C ALA A 282 -9.13 8.08 -12.53
N MET A 283 -9.39 8.95 -11.54
CA MET A 283 -10.54 9.84 -11.51
C MET A 283 -10.71 10.66 -12.79
N ASP A 284 -9.64 11.26 -13.33
CA ASP A 284 -9.75 12.07 -14.55
C ASP A 284 -10.14 11.24 -15.78
N LYS A 285 -9.77 9.95 -15.83
CA LYS A 285 -10.20 9.00 -16.86
C LYS A 285 -11.64 8.53 -16.62
N LEU A 286 -12.09 8.39 -15.36
CA LEU A 286 -13.46 7.96 -15.03
C LEU A 286 -14.50 9.08 -15.12
N LYS A 287 -14.09 10.33 -14.87
CA LYS A 287 -14.93 11.53 -14.81
C LYS A 287 -15.86 11.76 -16.02
N PRO A 288 -15.48 11.45 -17.27
CA PRO A 288 -16.36 11.64 -18.43
C PRO A 288 -17.62 10.76 -18.41
N LEU A 289 -17.57 9.61 -17.73
CA LEU A 289 -18.63 8.60 -17.72
C LEU A 289 -19.88 9.07 -16.97
N ARG A 290 -21.06 8.64 -17.41
CA ARG A 290 -22.31 8.83 -16.68
C ARG A 290 -22.29 8.16 -15.31
N ALA A 291 -21.76 6.95 -15.23
CA ALA A 291 -21.59 6.23 -13.97
C ALA A 291 -20.85 7.09 -12.92
N PHE A 292 -19.83 7.87 -13.31
CA PHE A 292 -19.15 8.79 -12.41
C PHE A 292 -20.06 9.90 -11.90
N ARG A 293 -20.82 10.54 -12.80
CA ARG A 293 -21.74 11.65 -12.46
C ARG A 293 -22.87 11.20 -11.54
N GLU A 294 -23.30 9.95 -11.67
CA GLU A 294 -24.38 9.35 -10.88
C GLU A 294 -23.88 8.65 -9.61
N GLY A 295 -22.57 8.68 -9.33
CA GLY A 295 -21.96 8.00 -8.18
C GLY A 295 -21.90 6.47 -8.31
N ARG A 296 -22.07 5.92 -9.50
CA ARG A 296 -22.16 4.47 -9.76
C ARG A 296 -20.82 3.84 -10.15
N ILE A 297 -19.76 4.26 -9.47
CA ILE A 297 -18.43 3.65 -9.58
C ILE A 297 -18.17 2.89 -8.30
N TYR A 298 -17.81 1.63 -8.42
CA TYR A 298 -17.55 0.74 -7.29
C TYR A 298 -16.17 0.10 -7.44
N ALA A 299 -15.58 -0.26 -6.32
CA ALA A 299 -14.36 -1.05 -6.26
C ALA A 299 -14.60 -2.32 -5.44
N ALA A 300 -13.90 -3.40 -5.75
CA ALA A 300 -13.97 -4.65 -5.01
C ALA A 300 -12.59 -5.30 -4.88
N ASP A 301 -12.49 -6.27 -3.99
CA ASP A 301 -11.39 -7.22 -3.95
C ASP A 301 -11.44 -8.06 -5.24
N GLY A 302 -10.65 -7.63 -6.22
CA GLY A 302 -10.58 -8.23 -7.53
C GLY A 302 -9.97 -9.62 -7.48
N ASN A 303 -9.06 -9.85 -6.53
CA ASN A 303 -8.41 -11.13 -6.33
C ASN A 303 -9.41 -12.17 -5.81
N LEU A 304 -10.06 -11.91 -4.69
CA LEU A 304 -10.91 -12.88 -4.00
C LEU A 304 -12.22 -13.19 -4.74
N PHE A 305 -12.94 -12.15 -5.19
CA PHE A 305 -14.32 -12.31 -5.66
C PHE A 305 -14.46 -12.47 -7.17
N PHE A 306 -13.38 -12.23 -7.95
CA PHE A 306 -13.45 -12.20 -9.41
C PHE A 306 -12.34 -12.98 -10.10
N ALA A 307 -11.09 -12.86 -9.66
CA ALA A 307 -9.95 -13.48 -10.33
C ALA A 307 -9.61 -14.91 -9.85
N ARG A 308 -10.01 -15.29 -8.63
CA ARG A 308 -9.81 -16.65 -8.11
C ARG A 308 -10.95 -17.58 -8.55
N PRO A 309 -10.70 -18.62 -9.38
CA PRO A 309 -11.74 -19.57 -9.80
C PRO A 309 -12.08 -20.52 -8.64
N GLY A 310 -12.91 -20.06 -7.72
CA GLY A 310 -13.23 -20.77 -6.49
C GLY A 310 -14.64 -20.47 -5.97
N PRO A 311 -14.99 -21.01 -4.79
CA PRO A 311 -16.33 -20.85 -4.21
C PRO A 311 -16.75 -19.40 -4.00
N ALA A 312 -15.78 -18.48 -3.80
CA ALA A 312 -15.99 -17.06 -3.57
C ALA A 312 -16.63 -16.28 -4.75
N LEU A 313 -16.68 -16.89 -5.95
CA LEU A 313 -17.31 -16.26 -7.11
C LEU A 313 -18.82 -16.05 -6.92
N ARG A 314 -19.49 -16.81 -6.04
CA ARG A 314 -20.92 -16.56 -5.72
C ARG A 314 -21.10 -15.23 -4.99
N GLU A 315 -20.15 -14.83 -4.13
CA GLU A 315 -20.11 -13.51 -3.50
C GLU A 315 -19.85 -12.44 -4.57
N GLY A 316 -18.93 -12.68 -5.52
CA GLY A 316 -18.70 -11.78 -6.66
C GLY A 316 -19.95 -11.54 -7.52
N ILE A 317 -20.74 -12.59 -7.80
CA ILE A 317 -22.03 -12.50 -8.51
C ILE A 317 -23.03 -11.64 -7.72
N ALA A 318 -23.10 -11.81 -6.40
CA ALA A 318 -23.97 -10.99 -5.56
C ALA A 318 -23.50 -9.52 -5.51
N ILE A 319 -22.19 -9.26 -5.44
CA ILE A 319 -21.59 -7.92 -5.47
C ILE A 319 -21.92 -7.21 -6.79
N LEU A 320 -21.77 -7.89 -7.93
CA LEU A 320 -22.14 -7.37 -9.24
C LEU A 320 -23.62 -6.97 -9.29
N ALA A 321 -24.51 -7.83 -8.81
CA ALA A 321 -25.94 -7.53 -8.74
C ALA A 321 -26.21 -6.33 -7.81
N ARG A 322 -25.55 -6.29 -6.65
CA ARG A 322 -25.74 -5.24 -5.65
C ARG A 322 -25.28 -3.86 -6.13
N CYS A 323 -24.21 -3.79 -6.94
CA CYS A 323 -23.76 -2.56 -7.59
C CYS A 323 -24.67 -2.15 -8.76
N ALA A 324 -25.12 -3.13 -9.55
CA ALA A 324 -25.95 -2.91 -10.74
C ALA A 324 -27.37 -2.40 -10.41
N TYR A 325 -27.93 -2.84 -9.28
CA TYR A 325 -29.30 -2.53 -8.86
C TYR A 325 -29.35 -1.65 -7.60
N ASP A 326 -28.27 -0.92 -7.29
CA ASP A 326 -28.19 -0.04 -6.11
C ASP A 326 -29.27 1.07 -6.09
N ASP A 327 -29.82 1.40 -7.26
CA ASP A 327 -30.89 2.39 -7.42
C ASP A 327 -32.32 1.80 -7.34
N GLU A 328 -32.46 0.51 -7.00
CA GLU A 328 -33.75 -0.15 -6.77
C GLU A 328 -33.84 -0.74 -5.35
N ASP A 329 -34.41 0.03 -4.41
CA ASP A 329 -34.51 -0.33 -2.98
C ASP A 329 -34.99 -1.76 -2.71
N VAL A 330 -36.02 -2.22 -3.43
CA VAL A 330 -36.58 -3.57 -3.24
C VAL A 330 -35.58 -4.67 -3.61
N VAL A 331 -34.81 -4.47 -4.67
CA VAL A 331 -33.76 -5.43 -5.09
C VAL A 331 -32.59 -5.36 -4.12
N ARG A 332 -32.20 -4.13 -3.75
CA ARG A 332 -31.13 -3.84 -2.81
C ARG A 332 -31.34 -4.52 -1.46
N GLU A 333 -32.53 -4.34 -0.87
CA GLU A 333 -32.90 -4.96 0.41
C GLU A 333 -32.89 -6.49 0.32
N ALA A 334 -33.44 -7.07 -0.76
CA ALA A 334 -33.44 -8.53 -0.95
C ALA A 334 -32.03 -9.11 -1.13
N LEU A 335 -31.12 -8.40 -1.80
CA LEU A 335 -29.71 -8.78 -1.90
C LEU A 335 -28.99 -8.66 -0.56
N ASP A 336 -29.26 -7.61 0.22
CA ASP A 336 -28.64 -7.38 1.53
C ASP A 336 -29.04 -8.42 2.59
N GLU A 337 -30.12 -9.19 2.37
CA GLU A 337 -30.55 -10.33 3.18
C GLU A 337 -29.76 -11.63 2.89
N LEU A 338 -29.03 -11.69 1.77
CA LEU A 338 -28.22 -12.86 1.43
C LEU A 338 -27.07 -13.00 2.42
N SER A 339 -27.07 -14.08 3.20
CA SER A 339 -26.09 -14.30 4.27
C SER A 339 -24.64 -14.39 3.80
N PHE A 340 -24.43 -14.71 2.52
CA PHE A 340 -23.11 -14.81 1.91
C PHE A 340 -22.65 -13.51 1.24
N LEU A 341 -23.54 -12.55 0.92
CA LEU A 341 -23.13 -11.26 0.38
C LEU A 341 -22.39 -10.47 1.48
N PRO A 342 -21.10 -10.15 1.33
CA PRO A 342 -20.43 -9.28 2.28
C PRO A 342 -21.08 -7.90 2.32
N LYS A 343 -21.13 -7.30 3.51
CA LYS A 343 -21.58 -5.90 3.65
C LYS A 343 -20.59 -4.96 2.96
N GLU A 344 -21.12 -3.86 2.45
CA GLU A 344 -20.30 -2.79 1.87
C GLU A 344 -19.22 -2.33 2.86
N GLY A 345 -18.02 -2.08 2.37
CA GLY A 345 -16.79 -1.87 3.15
C GLY A 345 -16.02 -3.15 3.49
N ASN A 346 -16.62 -4.33 3.32
CA ASN A 346 -15.95 -5.62 3.52
C ASN A 346 -15.68 -6.30 2.17
N GLY A 347 -14.63 -5.84 1.49
CA GLY A 347 -14.18 -6.41 0.21
C GLY A 347 -14.91 -5.88 -1.03
N TRP A 348 -15.89 -4.99 -0.89
CA TRP A 348 -16.39 -4.12 -1.97
C TRP A 348 -16.97 -2.82 -1.40
N ALA A 349 -16.94 -1.73 -2.16
CA ALA A 349 -17.52 -0.43 -1.75
C ALA A 349 -17.80 0.50 -2.95
N GLN A 350 -18.73 1.43 -2.77
CA GLN A 350 -18.87 2.60 -3.65
C GLN A 350 -17.61 3.48 -3.55
N VAL A 351 -17.11 3.94 -4.70
CA VAL A 351 -15.96 4.85 -4.74
C VAL A 351 -16.45 6.28 -4.56
N HIS A 352 -16.08 6.89 -3.44
CA HIS A 352 -16.33 8.30 -3.20
C HIS A 352 -15.15 9.12 -3.71
N PHE A 353 -15.39 9.87 -4.78
CA PHE A 353 -14.39 10.78 -5.33
C PHE A 353 -14.40 12.12 -4.59
N PRO A 354 -13.23 12.71 -4.30
CA PRO A 354 -13.17 14.06 -3.75
C PRO A 354 -13.82 15.04 -4.74
N ALA A 355 -14.67 15.94 -4.22
CA ALA A 355 -15.29 16.97 -5.03
C ALA A 355 -14.20 17.86 -5.65
N LYS A 356 -14.30 18.19 -6.95
CA LYS A 356 -13.31 19.06 -7.61
C LYS A 356 -13.26 20.41 -6.92
N GLU A 357 -12.17 20.67 -6.19
CA GLU A 357 -11.59 22.01 -6.21
C GLU A 357 -11.09 22.32 -7.63
N LYS A 358 -11.08 23.61 -7.96
CA LYS A 358 -10.72 24.12 -9.28
C LYS A 358 -9.36 23.59 -9.73
N LYS A 359 -9.18 23.43 -11.05
CA LYS A 359 -7.85 23.34 -11.69
C LYS A 359 -6.92 24.36 -11.05
N LEU A 360 -5.94 23.89 -10.29
CA LEU A 360 -4.74 24.64 -9.97
C LEU A 360 -3.54 23.75 -10.23
N SER A 361 -2.61 24.34 -10.96
CA SER A 361 -1.25 23.91 -11.17
C SER A 361 -0.43 24.14 -9.89
N ILE A 362 0.33 23.10 -9.52
CA ILE A 362 1.58 23.03 -8.71
C ILE A 362 1.47 23.24 -7.18
N PRO A 363 2.39 22.64 -6.38
CA PRO A 363 2.15 21.51 -5.47
C PRO A 363 2.08 21.94 -3.97
N ASP A 364 2.01 20.97 -3.06
CA ASP A 364 2.02 21.03 -1.58
C ASP A 364 0.73 21.45 -0.81
N VAL A 365 0.48 20.63 0.23
CA VAL A 365 -0.25 20.88 1.49
C VAL A 365 -1.73 20.54 1.66
N GLU A 366 -2.24 19.49 1.01
CA GLU A 366 -3.57 18.93 1.36
C GLU A 366 -3.53 17.41 1.56
N ASP A 367 -2.82 16.97 2.62
CA ASP A 367 -3.15 15.75 3.38
C ASP A 367 -3.63 16.18 4.78
N LEU A 368 -4.51 17.18 4.84
CA LEU A 368 -5.01 17.75 6.08
C LEU A 368 -6.52 17.67 6.14
N VAL A 369 -6.94 16.94 7.19
CA VAL A 369 -8.29 16.67 7.69
C VAL A 369 -8.93 15.37 7.14
N ILE A 370 -8.94 14.32 7.97
CA ILE A 370 -10.14 13.54 8.40
C ILE A 370 -9.79 12.58 9.59
N SER A 371 -10.50 12.85 10.69
CA SER A 371 -10.92 12.06 11.87
C SER A 371 -9.91 11.41 12.84
N ASP A 372 -9.77 12.10 13.97
CA ASP A 372 -9.31 11.68 15.29
C ASP A 372 -9.98 10.41 15.82
N THR A 373 -9.20 9.36 16.10
CA THR A 373 -9.72 8.25 16.92
C THR A 373 -8.71 7.80 17.98
N PHE A 374 -7.43 7.61 17.63
CA PHE A 374 -6.47 7.06 18.59
C PHE A 374 -6.03 8.04 19.69
N PHE A 375 -5.94 9.33 19.38
CA PHE A 375 -5.45 10.34 20.32
C PHE A 375 -6.53 10.85 21.24
N GLU A 376 -7.78 10.98 20.77
CA GLU A 376 -8.92 11.24 21.64
C GLU A 376 -9.07 10.11 22.66
N LEU A 377 -9.07 8.85 22.22
CA LEU A 377 -9.12 7.70 23.12
C LEU A 377 -7.95 7.68 24.12
N HIS A 378 -6.75 8.07 23.68
CA HIS A 378 -5.61 8.20 24.57
C HIS A 378 -5.78 9.33 25.58
N GLN A 379 -6.24 10.50 25.12
CA GLN A 379 -6.43 11.68 25.97
C GLN A 379 -7.53 11.43 26.98
N GLU A 380 -8.68 10.90 26.55
CA GLU A 380 -9.77 10.46 27.42
C GLU A 380 -9.28 9.46 28.46
N ALA A 381 -8.50 8.45 28.06
CA ALA A 381 -7.92 7.47 28.98
C ALA A 381 -6.91 8.11 29.95
N CYS A 382 -6.09 9.07 29.50
CA CYS A 382 -5.17 9.81 30.36
C CYS A 382 -5.90 10.72 31.36
N GLU A 383 -6.96 11.42 30.92
CA GLU A 383 -7.81 12.27 31.77
C GLU A 383 -8.59 11.43 32.80
N ALA A 384 -9.02 10.23 32.42
CA ALA A 384 -9.61 9.23 33.31
C ALA A 384 -8.57 8.49 34.18
N ASN A 385 -7.27 8.75 34.00
CA ASN A 385 -6.15 8.13 34.71
C ASN A 385 -6.07 6.59 34.51
N GLU A 386 -6.53 6.11 33.35
CA GLU A 386 -6.51 4.71 32.92
C GLU A 386 -5.13 4.33 32.33
N ASP A 387 -4.77 3.06 32.46
CA ASP A 387 -3.45 2.56 32.04
C ASP A 387 -3.40 2.18 30.55
N PHE A 388 -4.55 2.02 29.90
CA PHE A 388 -4.66 1.59 28.52
C PHE A 388 -5.97 2.06 27.91
N TYR A 389 -6.00 2.18 26.58
CA TYR A 389 -7.23 2.27 25.79
C TYR A 389 -7.24 1.16 24.74
N ALA A 390 -8.41 0.76 24.27
CA ALA A 390 -8.54 -0.20 23.18
C ALA A 390 -8.32 0.50 21.84
N ASP A 391 -7.39 -0.01 21.05
CA ASP A 391 -7.16 0.45 19.68
C ASP A 391 -8.37 0.05 18.80
N PRO A 392 -9.13 1.00 18.23
CA PRO A 392 -10.35 0.71 17.48
C PRO A 392 -10.12 -0.04 16.16
N THR A 393 -8.90 -0.02 15.62
CA THR A 393 -8.55 -0.69 14.36
C THR A 393 -8.02 -2.10 14.58
N SER A 394 -7.20 -2.30 15.61
CA SER A 394 -6.56 -3.60 15.88
C SER A 394 -7.19 -4.38 17.05
N GLY A 395 -7.98 -3.73 17.89
CA GLY A 395 -8.57 -4.30 19.10
C GLY A 395 -7.58 -4.52 20.25
N TYR A 396 -6.29 -4.18 20.08
CA TYR A 396 -5.28 -4.35 21.12
C TYR A 396 -5.32 -3.24 22.18
N ASN A 397 -4.93 -3.58 23.41
CA ASN A 397 -4.75 -2.59 24.47
C ASN A 397 -3.45 -1.80 24.26
N VAL A 398 -3.57 -0.49 24.12
CA VAL A 398 -2.45 0.44 23.96
C VAL A 398 -2.18 1.16 25.28
N PHE A 399 -0.96 1.04 25.80
CA PHE A 399 -0.58 1.72 27.05
C PHE A 399 -0.61 3.25 26.91
N THR A 400 -1.21 3.92 27.89
CA THR A 400 -1.26 5.37 27.98
C THR A 400 0.06 5.95 28.49
N GLU A 401 0.22 7.27 28.37
CA GLU A 401 1.37 7.99 28.89
C GLU A 401 1.41 7.89 30.42
N VAL A 402 0.22 7.90 31.06
CA VAL A 402 0.04 7.66 32.50
C VAL A 402 0.62 6.31 32.92
N ALA A 403 0.30 5.23 32.20
CA ALA A 403 0.86 3.90 32.49
C ALA A 403 2.39 3.88 32.36
N HIS A 404 2.94 4.57 31.37
CA HIS A 404 4.38 4.67 31.20
C HIS A 404 5.04 5.51 32.31
N LYS A 405 4.43 6.62 32.72
CA LYS A 405 4.89 7.44 33.85
C LYS A 405 4.90 6.65 35.16
N LYS A 406 3.87 5.82 35.42
CA LYS A 406 3.84 4.89 36.57
C LYS A 406 5.00 3.88 36.57
N ARG A 407 5.46 3.45 35.39
CA ARG A 407 6.60 2.53 35.24
C ARG A 407 7.97 3.18 35.45
N GLY A 408 8.06 4.51 35.35
CA GLY A 408 9.25 5.28 35.71
C GLY A 408 10.45 5.18 34.74
N LYS A 409 10.36 4.41 33.65
CA LYS A 409 11.45 4.27 32.66
C LYS A 409 10.98 3.83 31.27
N CYS A 410 11.75 4.16 30.24
CA CYS A 410 11.57 3.62 28.89
C CYS A 410 11.92 2.11 28.85
N CYS A 411 11.06 1.29 28.24
CA CYS A 411 11.30 -0.17 28.12
C CYS A 411 12.10 -0.58 26.88
N GLY A 412 12.27 0.33 25.90
CA GLY A 412 12.95 0.05 24.64
C GLY A 412 12.14 -0.71 23.59
N SER A 413 10.81 -0.80 23.74
CA SER A 413 9.92 -1.57 22.85
C SER A 413 9.14 -0.74 21.82
N GLY A 414 9.49 0.54 21.59
CA GLY A 414 8.84 1.35 20.56
C GLY A 414 7.40 1.79 20.91
N CYS A 415 7.08 1.96 22.20
CA CYS A 415 5.69 2.21 22.65
C CYS A 415 5.07 3.48 22.03
N ARG A 416 3.79 3.39 21.65
CA ARG A 416 3.06 4.48 20.97
C ARG A 416 2.99 5.78 21.77
N HIS A 417 2.96 5.73 23.10
CA HIS A 417 2.82 6.90 23.98
C HIS A 417 3.93 7.02 25.02
N CYS A 418 5.17 6.70 24.62
CA CYS A 418 6.32 6.76 25.53
C CYS A 418 6.64 8.22 25.93
N PRO A 419 6.57 8.59 27.23
CA PRO A 419 6.89 9.95 27.71
C PRO A 419 8.41 10.22 27.82
N TYR A 420 9.23 9.21 27.51
CA TYR A 420 10.68 9.23 27.74
C TYR A 420 11.46 9.30 26.43
N ASN A 421 10.88 9.87 25.36
CA ASN A 421 11.53 10.03 24.05
C ASN A 421 12.22 8.78 23.51
N HIS A 422 11.67 7.61 23.86
CA HIS A 422 12.20 6.30 23.47
C HIS A 422 13.71 6.12 23.74
N VAL A 423 14.25 6.74 24.79
CA VAL A 423 15.70 6.75 25.09
C VAL A 423 16.37 5.37 25.12
N ASN A 424 15.62 4.30 25.41
CA ASN A 424 16.13 2.92 25.47
C ASN A 424 15.83 2.08 24.21
N LEU A 425 15.23 2.66 23.17
CA LEU A 425 14.93 1.97 21.92
C LEU A 425 16.19 1.90 21.05
N LYS A 426 16.59 0.68 20.67
CA LYS A 426 17.81 0.46 19.87
C LYS A 426 17.63 0.89 18.41
N ASP A 427 16.50 0.55 17.82
CA ASP A 427 16.14 0.96 16.47
C ASP A 427 15.23 2.18 16.53
N LYS A 428 15.82 3.38 16.41
CA LYS A 428 15.08 4.64 16.48
C LYS A 428 14.11 4.85 15.30
N THR A 429 14.17 4.03 14.24
CA THR A 429 13.18 4.10 13.14
C THR A 429 11.82 3.55 13.56
N MET A 430 11.78 2.72 14.61
CA MET A 430 10.56 2.12 15.18
C MET A 430 9.80 3.08 16.13
N ILE A 431 10.27 4.32 16.28
CA ILE A 431 9.59 5.33 17.07
C ILE A 431 8.31 5.75 16.33
N GLN A 432 7.18 5.67 17.03
CA GLN A 432 5.85 6.04 16.51
C GLN A 432 5.47 7.51 16.73
N GLN A 433 6.25 8.24 17.54
CA GLN A 433 6.04 9.65 17.89
C GLN A 433 7.21 10.52 17.44
N PRO A 434 7.05 11.85 17.32
CA PRO A 434 8.16 12.75 17.06
C PRO A 434 9.28 12.59 18.11
N ALA A 435 10.51 12.31 17.65
CA ALA A 435 11.67 12.15 18.52
C ALA A 435 12.99 12.38 17.78
N PHE A 436 14.06 12.62 18.54
CA PHE A 436 15.40 12.75 17.97
C PHE A 436 15.95 11.38 17.52
N LEU A 437 16.04 11.21 16.21
CA LEU A 437 16.68 10.06 15.56
C LEU A 437 18.20 10.11 15.68
N TYR A 438 18.76 11.32 15.80
CA TYR A 438 20.17 11.56 16.07
C TYR A 438 20.33 12.85 16.90
N GLU A 439 21.11 12.81 17.97
CA GLU A 439 21.22 13.90 18.95
C GLU A 439 22.50 14.75 18.76
N GLY A 440 23.28 14.47 17.71
CA GLY A 440 24.61 15.05 17.48
C GLY A 440 25.72 14.32 18.26
N THR A 441 26.95 14.82 18.15
CA THR A 441 28.13 14.28 18.84
C THR A 441 28.85 15.36 19.65
N ASP A 442 29.17 15.07 20.91
CA ASP A 442 29.99 15.94 21.76
C ASP A 442 31.45 15.90 21.29
N ASN A 443 31.95 16.99 20.71
CA ASN A 443 33.37 17.15 20.39
C ASN A 443 34.04 18.11 21.40
N ALA A 444 35.19 17.69 21.94
CA ALA A 444 35.96 18.43 22.95
C ALA A 444 36.56 19.78 22.46
N ASN A 445 36.37 20.13 21.19
CA ASN A 445 36.77 21.43 20.63
C ASN A 445 35.55 22.36 20.62
N GLY A 446 35.25 22.92 21.80
CA GLY A 446 34.14 23.84 22.03
C GLY A 446 34.22 25.11 21.20
N GLY A 447 33.52 25.14 20.07
CA GLY A 447 33.35 26.37 19.28
C GLY A 447 32.47 26.31 18.02
N ALA A 448 31.77 25.21 17.71
CA ALA A 448 31.27 25.00 16.34
C ALA A 448 29.75 25.21 16.17
N PHE A 449 29.37 25.69 14.98
CA PHE A 449 28.02 25.71 14.36
C PHE A 449 27.14 24.46 14.60
N ILE A 450 27.77 23.35 14.99
CA ILE A 450 27.20 22.00 15.13
C ILE A 450 27.46 21.55 16.57
N SER A 451 26.43 21.57 17.40
CA SER A 451 26.47 21.08 18.77
C SER A 451 25.52 19.90 18.90
N SER A 452 25.91 18.90 19.69
CA SER A 452 24.92 17.95 20.22
C SER A 452 23.86 18.70 21.02
N LEU A 453 22.68 18.08 21.18
CA LEU A 453 21.59 18.66 21.96
C LEU A 453 22.00 18.95 23.41
N SER A 454 22.78 18.06 24.03
CA SER A 454 23.26 18.21 25.41
C SER A 454 24.28 19.34 25.58
N SER A 455 24.94 19.76 24.51
CA SER A 455 25.97 20.80 24.53
C SER A 455 25.45 22.20 24.13
N ILE A 456 24.15 22.33 23.82
CA ILE A 456 23.55 23.63 23.49
C ILE A 456 23.47 24.49 24.77
N PRO A 457 24.09 25.68 24.82
CA PRO A 457 23.99 26.55 25.97
C PRO A 457 22.56 27.05 26.22
N PRO A 458 22.17 27.32 27.47
CA PRO A 458 20.95 28.06 27.77
C PRO A 458 20.92 29.42 27.05
N ASN A 459 19.72 29.94 26.80
CA ASN A 459 19.48 31.22 26.13
C ASN A 459 20.05 31.29 24.70
N SER A 460 20.12 30.15 24.02
CA SER A 460 20.56 30.05 22.61
C SER A 460 19.41 30.29 21.63
N HIS A 461 19.72 30.80 20.43
CA HIS A 461 18.79 30.84 19.30
C HIS A 461 18.82 29.50 18.57
N ILE A 462 17.67 28.87 18.38
CA ILE A 462 17.53 27.59 17.69
C ILE A 462 16.88 27.82 16.32
N LYS A 463 17.54 27.34 15.27
CA LYS A 463 16.98 27.25 13.93
C LYS A 463 16.63 25.79 13.65
N VAL A 464 15.37 25.51 13.31
CA VAL A 464 14.88 24.18 12.91
C VAL A 464 14.67 24.19 11.41
N LEU A 465 15.51 23.47 10.68
CA LEU A 465 15.42 23.34 9.23
C LEU A 465 14.53 22.17 8.85
N PHE A 466 13.48 22.43 8.07
CA PHE A 466 12.71 21.39 7.41
C PHE A 466 13.58 20.73 6.33
N PHE A 467 14.05 19.53 6.63
CA PHE A 467 15.09 18.84 5.90
C PHE A 467 14.52 17.61 5.18
N SER A 468 14.42 17.71 3.85
CA SER A 468 13.92 16.63 2.99
C SER A 468 15.02 15.61 2.64
N GLY A 469 16.29 15.97 2.83
CA GLY A 469 17.44 15.20 2.36
C GLY A 469 17.83 15.47 0.91
N GLY A 470 17.07 16.31 0.20
CA GLY A 470 17.39 16.72 -1.15
C GLY A 470 18.26 17.96 -1.26
N LYS A 471 18.63 18.29 -2.51
CA LYS A 471 19.61 19.34 -2.85
C LYS A 471 19.28 20.72 -2.24
N ASP A 472 18.02 21.13 -2.20
CA ASP A 472 17.62 22.48 -1.77
C ASP A 472 17.72 22.62 -0.24
N SER A 473 17.25 21.61 0.49
CA SER A 473 17.41 21.55 1.94
C SER A 473 18.90 21.44 2.34
N TYR A 474 19.72 20.75 1.54
CA TYR A 474 21.17 20.68 1.74
C TYR A 474 21.87 22.02 1.47
N LEU A 475 21.55 22.71 0.37
CA LEU A 475 22.04 24.06 0.07
C LEU A 475 21.66 25.05 1.16
N THR A 476 20.49 24.88 1.78
CA THR A 476 20.05 25.71 2.90
C THR A 476 20.99 25.59 4.10
N ILE A 477 21.47 24.37 4.42
CA ILE A 477 22.49 24.17 5.45
C ILE A 477 23.75 24.97 5.11
N ARG A 478 24.24 24.88 3.87
CA ARG A 478 25.45 25.59 3.43
C ARG A 478 25.27 27.11 3.54
N LYS A 479 24.11 27.64 3.16
CA LYS A 479 23.80 29.07 3.29
C LYS A 479 23.81 29.52 4.75
N LEU A 480 23.22 28.74 5.65
CA LEU A 480 23.24 29.01 7.09
C LEU A 480 24.67 28.97 7.66
N VAL A 481 25.52 28.02 7.22
CA VAL A 481 26.94 27.99 7.60
C VAL A 481 27.63 29.27 7.18
N GLN A 482 27.48 29.69 5.92
CA GLN A 482 28.08 30.91 5.39
C GLN A 482 27.64 32.15 6.18
N GLN A 483 26.34 32.28 6.47
CA GLN A 483 25.80 33.38 7.28
C GLN A 483 26.45 33.41 8.68
N LYS A 484 26.56 32.26 9.35
CA LYS A 484 27.16 32.20 10.69
C LYS A 484 28.63 32.61 10.65
N LEU A 485 29.40 32.12 9.66
CA LEU A 485 30.80 32.49 9.48
C LEU A 485 30.98 33.99 9.20
N GLN A 486 30.10 34.58 8.39
CA GLN A 486 30.13 36.02 8.07
C GLN A 486 29.70 36.90 9.25
N SER A 487 28.88 36.39 10.17
CA SER A 487 28.39 37.15 11.33
C SER A 487 29.47 37.45 12.39
N ASN A 488 30.68 36.89 12.26
CA ASN A 488 31.78 37.02 13.25
C ASN A 488 31.32 36.74 14.70
N GLY A 489 30.36 35.83 14.90
CA GLY A 489 29.85 35.42 16.21
C GLY A 489 28.74 36.33 16.80
N THR A 490 28.22 37.28 16.03
CA THR A 490 27.09 38.13 16.47
C THR A 490 25.73 37.42 16.38
N ASP A 491 25.59 36.46 15.46
CA ASP A 491 24.43 35.58 15.37
C ASP A 491 24.85 34.14 15.74
N ASN A 492 24.59 33.74 16.98
CA ASN A 492 24.99 32.45 17.51
C ASN A 492 23.80 31.48 17.60
N PHE A 493 23.24 31.14 16.43
CA PHE A 493 22.19 30.12 16.37
C PHE A 493 22.75 28.69 16.33
N HIS A 494 21.96 27.73 16.80
CA HIS A 494 22.21 26.29 16.71
C HIS A 494 21.19 25.65 15.77
N LEU A 495 21.65 24.74 14.92
CA LEU A 495 20.83 24.13 13.88
C LEU A 495 20.34 22.73 14.30
N ILE A 496 19.06 22.47 14.09
CA ILE A 496 18.43 21.16 14.20
C ILE A 496 17.74 20.85 12.87
N LEU A 497 17.89 19.63 12.36
CA LEU A 497 17.14 19.14 11.20
C LEU A 497 15.82 18.55 11.68
N LEU A 498 14.73 18.84 10.98
CA LEU A 498 13.42 18.24 11.17
C LEU A 498 13.01 17.58 9.87
N THR A 499 12.71 16.28 9.91
CA THR A 499 12.22 15.55 8.73
C THR A 499 10.94 14.79 9.06
N THR A 500 10.03 14.73 8.10
CA THR A 500 8.81 13.94 8.18
C THR A 500 8.92 12.73 7.27
N TYR A 501 8.50 11.56 7.73
CA TYR A 501 8.57 10.33 6.96
C TYR A 501 7.35 9.45 7.24
N ASP A 502 6.94 8.66 6.26
CA ASP A 502 5.88 7.68 6.46
C ASP A 502 6.32 6.61 7.47
N PHE A 503 5.50 6.37 8.49
CA PHE A 503 5.86 5.44 9.55
C PHE A 503 5.95 3.99 9.06
N GLU A 504 5.11 3.58 8.11
CA GLU A 504 5.04 2.21 7.62
C GLU A 504 6.15 1.94 6.62
N THR A 505 6.26 2.76 5.58
CA THR A 505 7.24 2.57 4.49
C THR A 505 8.63 3.11 4.83
N LYS A 506 8.74 3.95 5.87
CA LYS A 506 9.97 4.67 6.24
C LYS A 506 10.47 5.64 5.18
N VAL A 507 9.61 6.07 4.24
CA VAL A 507 9.97 6.95 3.12
C VAL A 507 9.62 8.41 3.41
N ILE A 508 10.51 9.34 3.09
CA ILE A 508 10.22 10.77 3.01
C ILE A 508 9.41 11.02 1.74
N ALA A 509 8.18 11.52 1.90
CA ALA A 509 7.29 11.84 0.78
C ALA A 509 7.95 12.79 -0.23
N HIS A 510 7.59 12.66 -1.51
CA HIS A 510 8.12 13.39 -2.67
C HIS A 510 9.57 13.07 -3.02
N GLN A 511 10.47 12.95 -2.05
CA GLN A 511 11.86 12.59 -2.35
C GLN A 511 12.00 11.12 -2.76
N ASP A 512 11.09 10.25 -2.33
CA ASP A 512 11.19 8.79 -2.47
C ASP A 512 12.50 8.23 -1.88
N VAL A 513 12.88 8.80 -0.73
CA VAL A 513 14.12 8.46 -0.02
C VAL A 513 13.76 7.84 1.32
N ASN A 514 14.43 6.76 1.70
CA ASN A 514 14.26 6.14 3.01
C ASN A 514 14.84 7.02 4.14
N ILE A 515 14.21 7.04 5.31
CA ILE A 515 14.64 7.78 6.52
C ILE A 515 16.06 7.43 6.96
N ASP A 516 16.55 6.22 6.68
CA ASP A 516 17.92 5.81 6.97
C ASP A 516 18.95 6.66 6.20
N THR A 517 18.61 7.09 4.99
CA THR A 517 19.46 7.99 4.21
C THR A 517 19.56 9.36 4.86
N VAL A 518 18.44 9.91 5.34
CA VAL A 518 18.44 11.19 6.06
C VAL A 518 19.16 11.09 7.41
N CYS A 519 19.01 9.96 8.12
CA CYS A 519 19.79 9.67 9.32
C CYS A 519 21.29 9.60 9.01
N ARG A 520 21.67 9.02 7.88
CA ARG A 520 23.07 8.98 7.42
C ARG A 520 23.60 10.38 7.11
N GLN A 521 22.80 11.23 6.46
CA GLN A 521 23.16 12.62 6.20
C GLN A 521 23.40 13.37 7.52
N ALA A 522 22.45 13.31 8.45
CA ALA A 522 22.55 13.96 9.76
C ALA A 522 23.80 13.52 10.55
N ARG A 523 24.09 12.20 10.58
CA ARG A 523 25.29 11.66 11.24
C ARG A 523 26.58 12.12 10.57
N HIS A 524 26.63 12.16 9.24
CA HIS A 524 27.82 12.59 8.52
C HIS A 524 28.09 14.09 8.71
N LEU A 525 27.03 14.91 8.72
CA LEU A 525 27.11 16.34 8.98
C LEU A 525 27.24 16.68 10.47
N GLU A 526 27.04 15.69 11.36
CA GLU A 526 26.99 15.81 12.82
C GLU A 526 25.87 16.72 13.37
N ILE A 527 24.83 17.01 12.58
CA ILE A 527 23.72 17.90 12.97
C ILE A 527 22.58 17.06 13.59
N PRO A 528 22.03 17.44 14.76
CA PRO A 528 20.88 16.75 15.34
C PRO A 528 19.69 16.63 14.37
N LEU A 529 19.03 15.47 14.37
CA LEU A 529 17.88 15.16 13.52
C LEU A 529 16.67 14.76 14.38
N LEU A 530 15.63 15.57 14.29
CA LEU A 530 14.29 15.27 14.74
C LEU A 530 13.51 14.57 13.61
N GLY A 531 13.04 13.36 13.89
CA GLY A 531 12.17 12.61 12.99
C GLY A 531 10.72 12.71 13.43
N ILE A 532 9.84 12.98 12.48
CA ILE A 532 8.40 13.07 12.68
C ILE A 532 7.73 11.98 11.84
N PRO A 533 7.45 10.80 12.41
CA PRO A 533 6.72 9.75 11.72
C PRO A 533 5.29 10.23 11.42
N LEU A 534 4.87 10.14 10.15
CA LEU A 534 3.52 10.40 9.69
C LEU A 534 2.80 9.06 9.54
N HIS A 535 1.57 8.96 10.03
CA HIS A 535 0.76 7.75 9.94
C HIS A 535 -0.46 8.08 9.10
N ARG A 536 -0.45 7.66 7.81
CA ARG A 536 -1.49 7.99 6.82
C ARG A 536 -2.90 7.52 7.21
N SER A 537 -3.00 6.62 8.18
CA SER A 537 -4.24 6.01 8.69
C SER A 537 -4.62 6.47 10.11
N SER A 538 -3.87 7.40 10.72
CA SER A 538 -4.06 7.76 12.14
C SER A 538 -5.08 8.86 12.42
N GLY A 539 -5.52 9.57 11.39
CA GLY A 539 -6.43 10.72 11.53
C GLY A 539 -5.77 12.01 12.07
N GLU A 540 -4.49 11.96 12.46
CA GLU A 540 -3.80 13.11 13.03
C GLU A 540 -3.35 14.11 11.95
N GLU A 541 -3.75 15.38 12.11
CA GLU A 541 -3.33 16.47 11.25
C GLU A 541 -1.80 16.66 11.23
N TYR A 542 -1.23 16.82 10.03
CA TYR A 542 0.19 17.10 9.80
C TYR A 542 0.75 18.19 10.71
N LEU A 543 0.07 19.35 10.82
CA LEU A 543 0.53 20.47 11.65
C LEU A 543 0.54 20.14 13.16
N SER A 544 -0.38 19.30 13.63
CA SER A 544 -0.35 18.79 15.01
C SER A 544 0.92 17.98 15.28
N ARG A 545 1.31 17.10 14.34
CA ARG A 545 2.56 16.33 14.47
C ARG A 545 3.80 17.20 14.42
N ILE A 546 3.80 18.22 13.57
CA ILE A 546 4.87 19.23 13.56
C ILE A 546 4.96 19.91 14.93
N GLU A 547 3.84 20.33 15.51
CA GLU A 547 3.83 20.98 16.84
C GLU A 547 4.42 20.06 17.91
N LYS A 548 4.04 18.78 17.94
CA LYS A 548 4.61 17.78 18.86
C LYS A 548 6.12 17.59 18.65
N GLY A 549 6.58 17.64 17.41
CA GLY A 549 8.01 17.65 17.11
C GLY A 549 8.72 18.88 17.68
N LEU A 550 8.12 20.06 17.55
CA LEU A 550 8.64 21.30 18.12
C LEU A 550 8.59 21.28 19.67
N ASP A 551 7.61 20.62 20.28
CA ASP A 551 7.58 20.36 21.72
C ASP A 551 8.72 19.46 22.18
N ALA A 552 9.14 18.47 21.38
CA ALA A 552 10.32 17.68 21.66
C ALA A 552 11.60 18.54 21.65
N VAL A 553 11.70 19.53 20.75
CA VAL A 553 12.79 20.52 20.75
C VAL A 553 12.76 21.39 22.01
N ARG A 554 11.58 21.93 22.38
CA ARG A 554 11.40 22.72 23.61
C ARG A 554 11.75 21.92 24.86
N SER A 555 11.40 20.64 24.89
CA SER A 555 11.70 19.75 26.02
C SER A 555 13.18 19.44 26.12
N ALA A 556 13.88 19.29 24.98
CA ALA A 556 15.32 19.08 24.96
C ALA A 556 16.10 20.35 25.32
N ILE A 557 15.55 21.54 25.00
CA ILE A 557 16.21 22.85 25.19
C ILE A 557 15.23 23.84 25.85
N PRO A 558 14.90 23.65 27.14
CA PRO A 558 13.85 24.42 27.82
C PRO A 558 14.16 25.92 27.92
N ASP A 559 15.45 26.27 28.05
CA ASP A 559 15.90 27.65 28.25
C ASP A 559 16.27 28.37 26.93
N MET A 560 15.74 27.97 25.78
CA MET A 560 16.06 28.61 24.49
C MET A 560 15.56 30.07 24.43
N LYS A 561 16.33 30.94 23.77
CA LYS A 561 15.98 32.36 23.58
C LYS A 561 14.94 32.58 22.50
N GLN A 562 15.08 31.84 21.40
CA GLN A 562 14.28 32.01 20.19
C GLN A 562 14.27 30.70 19.41
N LEU A 563 13.13 30.41 18.79
CA LEU A 563 12.96 29.32 17.82
C LEU A 563 12.60 29.93 16.46
N THR A 564 13.29 29.50 15.40
CA THR A 564 13.04 29.94 14.02
C THR A 564 12.93 28.73 13.13
N LEU A 565 11.87 28.67 12.32
CA LEU A 565 11.67 27.62 11.34
C LEU A 565 12.30 28.05 10.02
N VAL A 566 13.12 27.17 9.44
CA VAL A 566 13.87 27.45 8.23
C VAL A 566 13.42 26.52 7.12
N PHE A 567 13.23 27.07 5.93
CA PHE A 567 12.80 26.34 4.74
C PHE A 567 13.75 26.58 3.57
N GLY A 568 13.92 25.54 2.75
CA GLY A 568 14.80 25.58 1.58
C GLY A 568 14.12 25.99 0.28
N ASP A 569 12.98 26.68 0.33
CA ASP A 569 12.25 27.08 -0.87
C ASP A 569 13.04 28.05 -1.72
N LEU A 570 13.01 27.86 -3.04
CA LEU A 570 13.72 28.73 -3.96
C LEU A 570 12.88 29.92 -4.39
N HIS A 571 11.65 29.73 -4.89
CA HIS A 571 10.84 30.87 -5.39
C HIS A 571 9.32 30.67 -5.48
N LEU A 572 8.77 29.50 -5.11
CA LEU A 572 7.33 29.23 -5.20
C LEU A 572 6.49 30.06 -4.21
N GLU A 573 6.01 31.22 -4.67
CA GLU A 573 5.38 32.24 -3.82
C GLU A 573 4.14 31.72 -3.06
N HIS A 574 3.37 30.81 -3.66
CA HIS A 574 2.18 30.21 -3.04
C HIS A 574 2.53 29.33 -1.82
N ILE A 575 3.59 28.52 -1.91
CA ILE A 575 4.10 27.69 -0.81
C ILE A 575 4.51 28.56 0.37
N ARG A 576 5.26 29.61 0.08
CA ARG A 576 5.74 30.54 1.09
C ARG A 576 4.57 31.23 1.79
N GLN A 577 3.59 31.73 1.05
CA GLN A 577 2.40 32.38 1.62
C GLN A 577 1.61 31.43 2.52
N TRP A 578 1.46 30.17 2.12
CA TRP A 578 0.82 29.16 2.95
C TRP A 578 1.59 28.96 4.27
N ARG A 579 2.92 28.82 4.23
CA ARG A 579 3.75 28.67 5.45
C ARG A 579 3.67 29.88 6.36
N GLU A 580 3.75 31.09 5.80
CA GLU A 580 3.62 32.34 6.54
C GLU A 580 2.24 32.49 7.20
N LYS A 581 1.19 31.90 6.61
CA LYS A 581 -0.16 31.86 7.18
C LYS A 581 -0.28 30.82 8.30
N GLU A 582 0.00 29.55 8.01
CA GLU A 582 -0.25 28.43 8.94
C GLU A 582 0.76 28.39 10.10
N LEU A 583 1.99 28.85 9.88
CA LEU A 583 3.06 28.88 10.89
C LEU A 583 3.34 30.30 11.40
N SER A 584 2.36 31.20 11.27
CA SER A 584 2.45 32.62 11.66
C SER A 584 2.87 32.87 13.12
N LYS A 585 2.71 31.88 13.99
CA LYS A 585 3.18 31.94 15.40
C LYS A 585 4.70 31.80 15.57
N TYR A 586 5.42 31.41 14.51
CA TYR A 586 6.85 31.22 14.50
C TYR A 586 7.56 32.28 13.66
N SER A 587 8.81 32.56 14.00
CA SER A 587 9.71 33.26 13.09
C SER A 587 10.08 32.31 11.96
N LEU A 588 9.85 32.72 10.70
CA LEU A 588 10.17 31.93 9.52
C LEU A 588 11.35 32.54 8.75
N GLU A 589 12.21 31.70 8.17
CA GLU A 589 13.36 32.13 7.37
C GLU A 589 13.49 31.28 6.10
N TYR A 590 13.80 31.92 4.97
CA TYR A 590 13.92 31.30 3.65
C TYR A 590 15.28 31.66 3.02
N PRO A 591 16.39 31.01 3.43
CA PRO A 591 17.75 31.46 3.07
C PRO A 591 18.08 31.41 1.58
N LEU A 592 17.36 30.58 0.81
CA LEU A 592 17.57 30.40 -0.63
C LEU A 592 16.60 31.21 -1.49
N TRP A 593 15.67 31.96 -0.87
CA TRP A 593 14.59 32.62 -1.59
C TRP A 593 15.11 33.61 -2.63
N LYS A 594 14.73 33.38 -3.89
CA LYS A 594 15.09 34.17 -5.08
C LYS A 594 16.60 34.28 -5.30
N ILE A 595 17.41 33.34 -4.77
CA ILE A 595 18.81 33.20 -5.17
C ILE A 595 18.87 32.66 -6.61
N PRO A 596 19.67 33.26 -7.50
CA PRO A 596 19.83 32.76 -8.87
C PRO A 596 20.34 31.30 -8.89
N TYR A 597 19.73 30.45 -9.72
CA TYR A 597 20.14 29.05 -9.88
C TYR A 597 21.63 28.89 -10.22
N THR A 598 22.22 29.83 -10.97
CA THR A 598 23.66 29.82 -11.25
C THR A 598 24.49 29.79 -9.97
N GLU A 599 24.14 30.59 -8.96
CA GLU A 599 24.85 30.63 -7.69
C GLU A 599 24.65 29.33 -6.89
N LEU A 600 23.45 28.74 -6.96
CA LEU A 600 23.15 27.47 -6.32
C LEU A 600 23.92 26.30 -6.95
N VAL A 601 24.03 26.28 -8.28
CA VAL A 601 24.85 25.28 -9.01
C VAL A 601 26.33 25.47 -8.68
N ASP A 602 26.84 26.70 -8.65
CA ASP A 602 28.21 26.99 -8.25
C ASP A 602 28.49 26.46 -6.83
N ASP A 603 27.56 26.63 -5.89
CA ASP A 603 27.70 26.15 -4.51
C ASP A 603 27.61 24.62 -4.39
N LEU A 604 26.72 23.97 -5.16
CA LEU A 604 26.65 22.51 -5.26
C LEU A 604 27.96 21.92 -5.81
N GLU A 605 28.49 22.48 -6.90
CA GLU A 605 29.76 22.02 -7.48
C GLU A 605 30.93 22.23 -6.51
N ALA A 606 30.98 23.39 -5.84
CA ALA A 606 32.02 23.68 -4.84
C ALA A 606 31.96 22.73 -3.63
N SER A 607 30.78 22.21 -3.29
CA SER A 607 30.62 21.26 -2.19
C SER A 607 31.27 19.89 -2.48
N GLY A 608 31.35 19.49 -3.75
CA GLY A 608 31.76 18.15 -4.15
C GLY A 608 30.83 17.01 -3.67
N VAL A 609 29.65 17.33 -3.14
CA VAL A 609 28.64 16.34 -2.77
C VAL A 609 27.97 15.80 -4.03
N ASN A 610 27.83 14.48 -4.11
CA ASN A 610 27.07 13.86 -5.19
C ASN A 610 25.57 14.08 -4.96
N ILE A 611 24.90 14.74 -5.90
CA ILE A 611 23.45 14.92 -5.89
C ILE A 611 22.87 13.97 -6.92
N VAL A 612 21.94 13.10 -6.52
CA VAL A 612 21.37 12.07 -7.39
C VAL A 612 19.86 12.29 -7.53
N VAL A 613 19.32 12.18 -8.74
CA VAL A 613 17.88 12.21 -8.98
C VAL A 613 17.25 10.98 -8.32
N SER A 614 16.34 11.18 -7.38
CA SER A 614 15.70 10.11 -6.61
C SER A 614 14.31 9.75 -7.12
N ALA A 615 13.60 10.72 -7.69
CA ALA A 615 12.31 10.52 -8.37
C ALA A 615 12.22 11.48 -9.56
N SER A 616 11.48 11.12 -10.61
CA SER A 616 11.32 11.97 -11.80
C SER A 616 9.98 11.71 -12.49
N ASN A 617 9.34 12.79 -12.92
CA ASN A 617 8.10 12.78 -13.71
C ASN A 617 8.35 13.23 -15.16
N GLN A 618 9.61 13.37 -15.58
CA GLN A 618 9.97 13.90 -16.90
C GLN A 618 10.71 12.86 -17.75
N ASP A 619 10.25 12.70 -18.99
CA ASP A 619 10.94 11.94 -20.02
C ASP A 619 12.33 12.55 -20.28
N GLY A 620 13.39 11.77 -20.05
CA GLY A 620 14.79 12.19 -20.28
C GLY A 620 15.58 12.54 -19.03
N ILE A 621 14.95 12.63 -17.85
CA ILE A 621 15.64 12.74 -16.56
C ILE A 621 15.40 11.45 -15.78
N GLY A 622 16.34 10.51 -15.83
CA GLY A 622 16.19 9.21 -15.18
C GLY A 622 16.54 9.23 -13.68
N VAL A 623 15.82 8.45 -12.88
CA VAL A 623 16.22 8.14 -11.50
C VAL A 623 17.62 7.51 -11.48
N GLY A 624 18.46 7.93 -10.54
CA GLY A 624 19.86 7.55 -10.45
C GLY A 624 20.82 8.47 -11.22
N THR A 625 20.31 9.42 -12.02
CA THR A 625 21.17 10.39 -12.73
C THR A 625 21.79 11.38 -11.76
N THR A 626 23.09 11.66 -11.89
CA THR A 626 23.74 12.73 -11.11
C THR A 626 23.28 14.11 -11.59
N PHE A 627 22.80 14.93 -10.67
CA PHE A 627 22.55 16.34 -10.92
C PHE A 627 23.87 17.07 -11.15
N SER A 628 24.00 17.69 -12.31
CA SER A 628 25.18 18.42 -12.75
C SER A 628 24.76 19.71 -13.45
N ARG A 629 25.71 20.65 -13.64
CA ARG A 629 25.48 21.83 -14.47
C ARG A 629 24.98 21.48 -15.87
N THR A 630 25.47 20.39 -16.45
CA THR A 630 24.99 19.88 -17.74
C THR A 630 23.52 19.51 -17.67
N LEU A 631 23.11 18.72 -16.66
CA LEU A 631 21.71 18.34 -16.47
C LEU A 631 20.80 19.56 -16.29
N TRP A 632 21.20 20.51 -15.44
CA TRP A 632 20.48 21.77 -15.23
C TRP A 632 20.30 22.56 -16.55
N GLN A 633 21.37 22.69 -17.34
CA GLN A 633 21.32 23.38 -18.63
C GLN A 633 20.44 22.66 -19.65
N ASP A 634 20.50 21.33 -19.69
CA ASP A 634 19.72 20.54 -20.65
C ASP A 634 18.23 20.52 -20.29
N ALA A 635 17.88 20.40 -19.00
CA ALA A 635 16.51 20.57 -18.51
C ALA A 635 15.95 21.95 -18.88
N THR A 636 16.73 23.01 -18.68
CA THR A 636 16.33 24.38 -19.05
C THR A 636 16.07 24.50 -20.57
N LYS A 637 16.88 23.86 -21.42
CA LYS A 637 16.66 23.84 -22.88
C LYS A 637 15.41 23.08 -23.28
N MET A 638 15.01 22.09 -22.49
CA MET A 638 13.79 21.30 -22.70
C MET A 638 12.53 22.03 -22.21
N GLY A 639 12.66 23.21 -21.60
CA GLY A 639 11.54 23.97 -21.03
C GLY A 639 11.07 23.45 -19.67
N ILE A 640 11.90 22.64 -19.01
CA ILE A 640 11.70 22.09 -17.67
C ILE A 640 12.39 23.01 -16.66
N ASP A 641 11.84 23.20 -15.45
CA ASP A 641 12.57 23.89 -14.39
C ASP A 641 13.86 23.10 -14.06
N GLY A 642 15.01 23.73 -14.27
CA GLY A 642 16.29 23.05 -14.16
C GLY A 642 16.68 22.64 -12.74
N PHE A 643 15.95 23.09 -11.71
CA PHE A 643 16.06 22.61 -10.33
C PHE A 643 14.88 21.70 -9.93
N GLY A 644 13.90 21.48 -10.81
CA GLY A 644 12.75 20.63 -10.55
C GLY A 644 11.79 21.19 -9.49
N GLU A 645 11.74 22.50 -9.30
CA GLU A 645 10.89 23.13 -8.26
C GLU A 645 9.40 22.88 -8.51
N GLU A 646 8.97 22.69 -9.76
CA GLU A 646 7.56 22.48 -10.10
C GLU A 646 7.18 20.98 -10.07
N GLY A 647 7.99 20.14 -9.42
CA GLY A 647 7.75 18.71 -9.24
C GLY A 647 8.22 17.82 -10.40
N GLU A 648 9.09 18.35 -11.27
CA GLU A 648 9.61 17.61 -12.41
C GLU A 648 10.54 16.48 -12.00
N PHE A 649 11.38 16.69 -10.99
CA PHE A 649 12.21 15.66 -10.39
C PHE A 649 12.63 16.04 -8.97
N HIS A 650 12.92 15.02 -8.17
CA HIS A 650 13.45 15.15 -6.82
C HIS A 650 14.86 14.57 -6.73
N SER A 651 15.56 14.86 -5.64
CA SER A 651 16.98 14.52 -5.53
C SER A 651 17.36 14.14 -4.11
N VAL A 652 18.44 13.37 -3.98
CA VAL A 652 19.07 13.07 -2.70
C VAL A 652 20.50 13.58 -2.69
N ALA A 653 20.90 14.24 -1.61
CA ALA A 653 22.26 14.71 -1.41
C ALA A 653 23.11 13.65 -0.69
N GLU A 654 24.01 12.98 -1.39
CA GLU A 654 24.89 11.96 -0.79
C GLU A 654 26.09 12.61 -0.07
N VAL A 655 25.82 13.36 1.00
CA VAL A 655 26.82 14.19 1.70
C VAL A 655 28.06 13.42 2.17
N TRP A 656 27.96 12.09 2.32
CA TRP A 656 29.05 11.20 2.71
C TRP A 656 30.09 10.94 1.61
N THR A 657 29.91 11.43 0.39
CA THR A 657 30.90 11.30 -0.69
C THR A 657 32.10 12.23 -0.51
N THR A 658 32.02 13.17 0.43
CA THR A 658 33.09 14.13 0.74
C THR A 658 33.33 14.22 2.25
N SER A 659 34.28 15.04 2.68
CA SER A 659 34.48 15.34 4.12
C SER A 659 33.41 16.29 4.63
N LYS A 660 33.02 16.17 5.91
CA LYS A 660 32.09 17.10 6.56
C LYS A 660 32.46 18.57 6.35
N GLU A 661 33.75 18.93 6.49
CA GLU A 661 34.17 20.32 6.32
C GLU A 661 33.96 20.81 4.88
N GLN A 662 34.20 19.96 3.87
CA GLN A 662 33.98 20.32 2.48
C GLN A 662 32.47 20.38 2.15
N ALA A 663 31.69 19.38 2.62
CA ALA A 663 30.24 19.34 2.49
C ALA A 663 29.56 20.59 3.09
N LEU A 664 30.11 21.15 4.16
CA LEU A 664 29.58 22.35 4.81
C LEU A 664 30.22 23.66 4.33
N GLY A 665 31.28 23.61 3.51
CA GLY A 665 32.01 24.81 3.07
C GLY A 665 32.83 25.47 4.18
N LEU A 666 33.28 24.69 5.18
CA LEU A 666 34.11 25.14 6.30
C LEU A 666 35.62 25.22 5.97
N LYS A 667 36.03 24.63 4.83
CA LYS A 667 37.37 24.77 4.26
C LYS A 667 37.25 25.54 2.94
N LEU A 668 37.85 26.72 2.87
CA LEU A 668 38.22 27.38 1.61
C LEU A 668 39.62 26.94 1.21
#